data_AF-A0AAU2JZS5-F1
#
_entry.id   AF-A0AAU2JZS5-F1
#
_cell.length_a   1.000
_cell.length_b   1.000
_cell.length_c   1.000
_cell.angle_alpha   90.00
_cell.angle_beta   90.00
_cell.angle_gamma   90.00
#
_symmetry.space_group_name_H-M   'P 1'
#
loop_
_entity.id
_entity.type
_entity.pdbx_description
1 polymer ?
#
loop_
_entity_poly.entity_id
_entity_poly.type
_entity_poly.pdbx_seq_one_letter_code
_entity_poly.pdbx_strand_id
1 'polypeptide(L)'
;MTDSGVGQGSEKPFRRGRRDWLEARVGHLAAVLEEAGGRLYALLPTDLGDQGLVAAVTVARVAADEARARSVAETVDWLERLIPGGHRHDLAGAVRELRSGIVWSGEPALWSWNAEGWEELLLWWWTRRGQHAGGPEASAEWRMRWATELPDPGDFDFPEWAPRRHGGTLVTPGEFFAGEAEPLRLLARAVLTDPGTVAAVQDEVLLREEHLQGAGHLLWLAEQQARVEQLEAWLRRHRAAGTEATRAFLAELSAGVARYVSLVLDPVIDALSACERDLMDDSGHGARRFAADYLDAFLDVQPQPGEEAWHDDRLSADLERQARQRHARGETTWHGVLGSVPVWYHIVGSPQEKAAALAYSGRPSSSVLRVRTGTQLPGDGFDLFEGLWDEPEEWYPEPGIEIHYAPDSAFDLCALLAVAQLGRARLEFLTVRPDGTVRRLRALRAGVREGDAVAWRSWALASLALLAPEPDALAEPLARETDGGPDGRDTADAGTRTDAPPSSATGAPRPAATGLPAALLGKVKALLRKAEDPGATEEEARVFLEKATELMAKYGIEQAMLDDRSQPGRPVDRIVDLRPPYVKEVRWLLGRIAFEVRCRPVFPGGKNNGHRVHLFGFEADLQTADVLFASLRLQMLAGADRADRRHRPDGEDSRAYKRSWMLGFIREVTVRIRAAQQAARAAAERGADGPGGPGGEDAQGVRSVALVLADRTAVVEAHCAARYPKLGTARPTKTKGTGYWQGVADGRHADIGGHAFAVDVPNAQLAD
;
A
#
# COMPACT_ATOMS: atom_id res chain seq x y z
N MET A 1 -32.07 -7.56 37.59
CA MET A 1 -32.38 -8.96 37.25
C MET A 1 -33.62 -8.95 36.38
N THR A 2 -33.51 -9.60 35.21
CA THR A 2 -34.56 -10.18 34.32
C THR A 2 -35.76 -9.30 33.94
N ASP A 3 -36.17 -9.12 32.69
CA ASP A 3 -35.83 -9.74 31.39
C ASP A 3 -36.63 -8.98 30.31
N SER A 4 -36.01 -8.71 29.16
CA SER A 4 -36.67 -8.67 27.85
C SER A 4 -35.58 -8.50 26.78
N GLY A 5 -34.99 -9.63 26.39
CA GLY A 5 -33.94 -9.78 25.38
C GLY A 5 -34.39 -9.57 23.93
N VAL A 6 -34.97 -8.41 23.61
CA VAL A 6 -35.29 -8.00 22.23
C VAL A 6 -34.66 -6.62 22.01
N GLY A 7 -33.43 -6.58 21.48
CA GLY A 7 -32.74 -5.31 21.18
C GLY A 7 -31.20 -5.32 21.26
N GLN A 8 -30.56 -6.38 21.77
CA GLN A 8 -29.09 -6.49 21.86
C GLN A 8 -28.43 -7.25 20.69
N GLY A 9 -29.20 -7.64 19.67
CA GLY A 9 -28.75 -8.58 18.63
C GLY A 9 -27.58 -8.06 17.82
N SER A 10 -27.74 -6.88 17.20
CA SER A 10 -26.77 -6.35 16.22
C SER A 10 -25.69 -5.47 16.83
N GLU A 11 -25.93 -4.84 17.99
CA GLU A 11 -24.94 -3.99 18.68
C GLU A 11 -23.67 -4.76 19.09
N LYS A 12 -23.80 -5.98 19.64
CA LYS A 12 -22.64 -6.76 20.13
C LYS A 12 -21.74 -7.25 18.98
N PRO A 13 -22.25 -7.88 17.92
CA PRO A 13 -21.46 -8.24 16.74
C PRO A 13 -20.81 -7.02 16.09
N PHE A 14 -21.53 -5.90 15.96
CA PHE A 14 -21.00 -4.66 15.42
C PHE A 14 -19.78 -4.18 16.22
N ARG A 15 -19.91 -4.04 17.53
CA ARG A 15 -18.81 -3.64 18.41
C ARG A 15 -17.62 -4.59 18.34
N ARG A 16 -17.88 -5.90 18.26
CA ARG A 16 -16.83 -6.91 18.15
C ARG A 16 -16.09 -6.77 16.81
N GLY A 17 -16.80 -6.68 15.69
CA GLY A 17 -16.20 -6.44 14.37
C GLY A 17 -15.37 -5.17 14.35
N ARG A 18 -15.95 -4.08 14.90
CA ARG A 18 -15.33 -2.93 15.56
C ARG A 18 -13.85 -3.10 15.90
N ARG A 19 -13.72 -3.74 17.05
CA ARG A 19 -12.47 -3.94 17.77
C ARG A 19 -11.54 -4.89 17.04
N ASP A 20 -12.05 -6.01 16.55
CA ASP A 20 -11.24 -7.05 15.93
C ASP A 20 -10.57 -6.49 14.65
N TRP A 21 -11.24 -5.62 13.90
CA TRP A 21 -10.66 -4.85 12.77
C TRP A 21 -9.57 -3.88 13.24
N LEU A 22 -9.84 -3.03 14.23
CA LEU A 22 -8.84 -2.08 14.76
C LEU A 22 -7.58 -2.79 15.26
N GLU A 23 -7.72 -3.91 15.95
CA GLU A 23 -6.59 -4.73 16.43
C GLU A 23 -5.75 -5.26 15.27
N ALA A 24 -6.37 -5.75 14.20
CA ALA A 24 -5.66 -6.18 13.00
C ALA A 24 -4.93 -5.03 12.31
N ARG A 25 -5.58 -3.86 12.16
CA ARG A 25 -4.99 -2.67 11.54
C ARG A 25 -3.82 -2.11 12.34
N VAL A 26 -3.90 -2.13 13.67
CA VAL A 26 -2.78 -1.79 14.55
C VAL A 26 -1.58 -2.69 14.29
N GLY A 27 -1.79 -4.01 14.20
CA GLY A 27 -0.72 -4.95 13.85
C GLY A 27 -0.07 -4.67 12.49
N HIS A 28 -0.87 -4.36 11.47
CA HIS A 28 -0.36 -4.02 10.14
C HIS A 28 0.47 -2.73 10.14
N LEU A 29 -0.04 -1.66 10.74
CA LEU A 29 0.66 -0.37 10.78
C LEU A 29 1.92 -0.42 11.64
N ALA A 30 1.91 -1.18 12.74
CA ALA A 30 3.11 -1.44 13.53
C ALA A 30 4.20 -2.13 12.69
N ALA A 31 3.83 -3.13 11.88
CA ALA A 31 4.76 -3.81 10.98
C ALA A 31 5.30 -2.85 9.90
N VAL A 32 4.49 -1.92 9.38
CA VAL A 32 4.99 -0.88 8.47
C VAL A 32 6.04 -0.01 9.15
N LEU A 33 5.84 0.42 10.40
CA LEU A 33 6.86 1.19 11.11
C LEU A 33 8.15 0.37 11.33
N GLU A 34 8.02 -0.90 11.69
CA GLU A 34 9.16 -1.80 11.88
C GLU A 34 9.97 -1.99 10.59
N GLU A 35 9.28 -2.19 9.45
CA GLU A 35 9.89 -2.43 8.14
C GLU A 35 10.47 -1.14 7.51
N ALA A 36 9.72 -0.03 7.56
CA ALA A 36 10.04 1.22 6.86
C ALA A 36 10.79 2.25 7.72
N GLY A 37 10.78 2.10 9.05
CA GLY A 37 11.36 3.05 9.99
C GLY A 37 11.94 2.36 11.22
N GLY A 38 12.66 1.25 11.03
CA GLY A 38 13.18 0.40 12.10
C GLY A 38 14.02 1.16 13.15
N ARG A 39 14.75 2.22 12.74
CA ARG A 39 15.44 3.12 13.68
C ARG A 39 14.48 3.81 14.64
N LEU A 40 13.36 4.32 14.15
CA LEU A 40 12.35 4.96 14.99
C LEU A 40 11.61 3.94 15.85
N TYR A 41 11.26 2.77 15.28
CA TYR A 41 10.60 1.68 15.99
C TYR A 41 11.37 1.25 17.24
N ALA A 42 12.70 1.08 17.13
CA ALA A 42 13.57 0.66 18.23
C ALA A 42 13.68 1.69 19.37
N LEU A 43 13.31 2.94 19.12
CA LEU A 43 13.35 4.03 20.10
C LEU A 43 12.00 4.26 20.79
N LEU A 44 10.94 3.56 20.36
CA LEU A 44 9.62 3.79 20.92
C LEU A 44 9.56 3.40 22.41
N PRO A 45 8.87 4.22 23.22
CA PRO A 45 8.67 3.92 24.63
C PRO A 45 7.84 2.66 24.85
N THR A 46 8.23 1.85 25.82
CA THR A 46 7.48 0.67 26.27
C THR A 46 6.54 0.98 27.46
N ASP A 47 6.59 2.20 28.01
CA ASP A 47 5.81 2.64 29.16
C ASP A 47 4.43 3.24 28.79
N LEU A 48 4.12 3.34 27.49
CA LEU A 48 2.84 3.85 26.97
C LEU A 48 1.81 2.74 26.65
N GLY A 49 2.02 1.52 27.16
CA GLY A 49 1.12 0.38 26.99
C GLY A 49 1.53 -0.56 25.86
N ASP A 50 0.56 -0.94 25.02
CA ASP A 50 0.78 -1.84 23.88
C ASP A 50 1.73 -1.19 22.85
N GLN A 51 2.95 -1.73 22.74
CA GLN A 51 3.98 -1.23 21.83
C GLN A 51 3.54 -1.25 20.36
N GLY A 52 2.71 -2.21 19.95
CA GLY A 52 2.16 -2.26 18.60
C GLY A 52 1.24 -1.06 18.33
N LEU A 53 0.42 -0.68 19.32
CA LEU A 53 -0.44 0.49 19.22
C LEU A 53 0.35 1.80 19.19
N VAL A 54 1.38 1.93 20.03
CA VAL A 54 2.29 3.08 20.00
C VAL A 54 2.95 3.20 18.63
N ALA A 55 3.44 2.08 18.06
CA ALA A 55 4.02 2.04 16.72
C ALA A 55 3.03 2.47 15.63
N ALA A 56 1.81 1.92 15.65
CA ALA A 56 0.76 2.26 14.69
C ALA A 56 0.40 3.76 14.75
N VAL A 57 0.24 4.32 15.95
CA VAL A 57 -0.03 5.76 16.14
C VAL A 57 1.14 6.59 15.61
N THR A 58 2.39 6.22 15.92
CA THR A 58 3.57 6.96 15.47
C THR A 58 3.66 7.02 13.95
N VAL A 59 3.50 5.90 13.24
CA VAL A 59 3.61 5.92 11.77
C VAL A 59 2.46 6.69 11.11
N ALA A 60 1.22 6.51 11.59
CA ALA A 60 0.07 7.24 11.07
C ALA A 60 0.23 8.74 11.27
N ARG A 61 0.75 9.14 12.43
CA ARG A 61 1.02 10.55 12.73
C ARG A 61 2.15 11.15 11.91
N VAL A 62 3.23 10.41 11.66
CA VAL A 62 4.30 10.89 10.77
C VAL A 62 3.77 11.07 9.33
N ALA A 63 2.93 10.15 8.85
CA ALA A 63 2.25 10.27 7.57
C ALA A 63 1.28 11.47 7.53
N ALA A 64 0.53 11.69 8.62
CA ALA A 64 -0.38 12.82 8.74
C ALA A 64 0.35 14.17 8.83
N ASP A 65 1.48 14.23 9.53
CA ASP A 65 2.37 15.40 9.54
C ASP A 65 2.86 15.72 8.11
N GLU A 66 3.20 14.69 7.33
CA GLU A 66 3.57 14.86 5.93
C GLU A 66 2.40 15.40 5.10
N ALA A 67 1.20 14.84 5.29
CA ALA A 67 -0.03 15.33 4.67
C ALA A 67 -0.32 16.80 5.03
N ARG A 68 0.03 17.23 6.24
CA ARG A 68 -0.08 18.62 6.72
C ARG A 68 1.01 19.54 6.19
N ALA A 69 1.93 19.01 5.39
CA ALA A 69 3.13 19.69 4.91
C ALA A 69 4.05 20.18 6.05
N ARG A 70 4.07 19.49 7.20
CA ARG A 70 4.99 19.80 8.30
C ARG A 70 6.43 19.43 7.92
N SER A 71 7.36 20.28 8.35
CA SER A 71 8.79 20.04 8.25
C SER A 71 9.22 18.79 9.03
N VAL A 72 10.40 18.27 8.73
CA VAL A 72 10.98 17.18 9.51
C VAL A 72 11.26 17.66 10.95
N ALA A 73 11.74 18.90 11.11
CA ALA A 73 11.95 19.51 12.41
C ALA A 73 10.69 19.51 13.30
N GLU A 74 9.53 19.92 12.76
CA GLU A 74 8.26 19.91 13.52
C GLU A 74 7.82 18.51 13.94
N THR A 75 8.09 17.48 13.11
CA THR A 75 7.83 16.08 13.49
C THR A 75 8.80 15.61 14.58
N VAL A 76 10.08 16.02 14.51
CA VAL A 76 11.07 15.71 15.54
C VAL A 76 10.69 16.31 16.90
N ASP A 77 10.16 17.54 16.92
CA ASP A 77 9.80 18.24 18.17
C ASP A 77 8.83 17.45 19.07
N TRP A 78 7.85 16.76 18.48
CA TRP A 78 6.93 15.92 19.27
C TRP A 78 7.50 14.52 19.52
N LEU A 79 8.33 13.99 18.63
CA LEU A 79 9.03 12.73 18.85
C LEU A 79 10.02 12.80 20.03
N GLU A 80 10.69 13.95 20.23
CA GLU A 80 11.57 14.18 21.39
C GLU A 80 10.80 14.17 22.71
N ARG A 81 9.51 14.56 22.70
CA ARG A 81 8.62 14.48 23.88
C ARG A 81 8.09 13.07 24.08
N LEU A 82 7.84 12.34 22.99
CA LEU A 82 7.41 10.94 23.05
C LEU A 82 8.53 10.04 23.56
N ILE A 83 9.74 10.19 23.05
CA ILE A 83 10.87 9.26 23.26
C ILE A 83 11.75 9.76 24.41
N PRO A 84 11.84 9.02 25.54
CA PRO A 84 12.73 9.38 26.62
C PRO A 84 14.19 9.49 26.14
N GLY A 85 14.78 10.67 26.26
CA GLY A 85 16.14 10.92 25.77
C GLY A 85 16.28 11.02 24.25
N GLY A 86 15.18 11.24 23.52
CA GLY A 86 15.14 11.34 22.06
C GLY A 86 16.17 12.29 21.45
N HIS A 87 16.47 13.41 22.13
CA HIS A 87 17.50 14.39 21.74
C HIS A 87 18.92 13.82 21.56
N ARG A 88 19.18 12.59 22.02
CA ARG A 88 20.47 11.89 21.85
C ARG A 88 20.58 11.11 20.55
N HIS A 89 19.47 10.95 19.83
CA HIS A 89 19.37 10.15 18.62
C HIS A 89 19.16 11.03 17.38
N ASP A 90 19.55 10.55 16.20
CA ASP A 90 19.26 11.22 14.92
C ASP A 90 17.81 10.98 14.51
N LEU A 91 16.88 11.63 15.22
CA LEU A 91 15.45 11.55 14.93
C LEU A 91 15.11 12.17 13.57
N ALA A 92 15.84 13.20 13.12
CA ALA A 92 15.65 13.79 11.81
C ALA A 92 15.98 12.80 10.67
N GLY A 93 17.04 12.02 10.82
CA GLY A 93 17.37 10.91 9.93
C GLY A 93 16.31 9.81 9.95
N ALA A 94 15.84 9.42 11.14
CA ALA A 94 14.81 8.39 11.28
C ALA A 94 13.45 8.82 10.68
N VAL A 95 13.06 10.09 10.79
CA VAL A 95 11.85 10.63 10.16
C VAL A 95 11.99 10.66 8.63
N ARG A 96 13.15 11.06 8.10
CA ARG A 96 13.39 11.07 6.64
C ARG A 96 13.35 9.66 6.05
N GLU A 97 13.99 8.70 6.72
CA GLU A 97 13.90 7.28 6.37
C GLU A 97 12.44 6.83 6.35
N LEU A 98 11.70 7.07 7.43
CA LEU A 98 10.31 6.66 7.52
C LEU A 98 9.43 7.30 6.44
N ARG A 99 9.51 8.62 6.22
CA ARG A 99 8.73 9.29 5.16
C ARG A 99 9.06 8.72 3.78
N SER A 100 10.34 8.42 3.52
CA SER A 100 10.73 7.76 2.28
C SER A 100 10.19 6.32 2.17
N GLY A 101 10.12 5.59 3.29
CA GLY A 101 9.69 4.20 3.35
C GLY A 101 8.19 3.98 3.39
N ILE A 102 7.40 4.94 3.90
CA ILE A 102 5.92 4.85 3.99
C ILE A 102 5.33 4.54 2.61
N VAL A 103 5.82 5.18 1.56
CA VAL A 103 5.28 4.96 0.21
C VAL A 103 5.61 3.55 -0.31
N TRP A 104 6.77 2.98 0.07
CA TRP A 104 7.15 1.60 -0.27
C TRP A 104 6.28 0.54 0.39
N SER A 105 5.64 0.87 1.51
CA SER A 105 4.76 -0.08 2.19
C SER A 105 3.52 -0.43 1.36
N GLY A 106 3.11 0.46 0.45
CA GLY A 106 1.87 0.33 -0.31
C GLY A 106 0.62 0.37 0.58
N GLU A 107 0.74 0.87 1.82
CA GLU A 107 -0.34 0.88 2.80
C GLU A 107 -1.26 2.10 2.57
N PRO A 108 -2.51 1.90 2.09
CA PRO A 108 -3.41 3.00 1.75
C PRO A 108 -3.75 3.90 2.94
N ALA A 109 -3.73 3.36 4.15
CA ALA A 109 -3.98 4.14 5.37
C ALA A 109 -2.96 5.26 5.61
N LEU A 110 -1.77 5.16 5.01
CA LEU A 110 -0.67 6.11 5.20
C LEU A 110 -0.50 7.08 4.03
N TRP A 111 -1.34 7.00 3.00
CA TRP A 111 -1.35 8.00 1.93
C TRP A 111 -1.86 9.33 2.45
N SER A 112 -1.38 10.43 1.86
CA SER A 112 -1.59 11.78 2.37
C SER A 112 -3.06 12.14 2.58
N TRP A 113 -3.95 11.70 1.68
CA TRP A 113 -5.39 11.93 1.74
C TRP A 113 -6.16 11.01 2.70
N ASN A 114 -5.50 10.02 3.32
CA ASN A 114 -6.10 9.11 4.30
C ASN A 114 -5.47 9.25 5.71
N ALA A 115 -4.19 9.63 5.79
CA ALA A 115 -3.38 9.52 6.99
C ALA A 115 -3.94 10.29 8.20
N GLU A 116 -4.57 11.46 7.99
CA GLU A 116 -5.13 12.23 9.11
C GLU A 116 -6.27 11.51 9.81
N GLY A 117 -7.19 10.90 9.05
CA GLY A 117 -8.30 10.16 9.64
C GLY A 117 -7.81 8.93 10.42
N TRP A 118 -6.75 8.27 9.94
CA TRP A 118 -6.13 7.14 10.64
C TRP A 118 -5.39 7.58 11.91
N GLU A 119 -4.67 8.70 11.87
CA GLU A 119 -4.06 9.27 13.08
C GLU A 119 -5.13 9.54 14.15
N GLU A 120 -6.22 10.20 13.78
CA GLU A 120 -7.31 10.52 14.71
C GLU A 120 -7.91 9.25 15.32
N LEU A 121 -8.25 8.27 14.49
CA LEU A 121 -8.84 7.00 14.92
C LEU A 121 -7.90 6.21 15.85
N LEU A 122 -6.60 6.18 15.55
CA LEU A 122 -5.62 5.44 16.35
C LEU A 122 -5.29 6.15 17.66
N LEU A 123 -5.19 7.48 17.67
CA LEU A 123 -5.03 8.26 18.90
C LEU A 123 -6.23 8.06 19.83
N TRP A 124 -7.44 8.06 19.29
CA TRP A 124 -8.65 7.71 20.04
C TRP A 124 -8.59 6.27 20.57
N TRP A 125 -8.21 5.29 19.73
CA TRP A 125 -8.14 3.90 20.17
C TRP A 125 -7.11 3.69 21.29
N TRP A 126 -5.99 4.41 21.22
CA TRP A 126 -4.97 4.44 22.24
C TRP A 126 -5.46 5.08 23.55
N THR A 127 -6.14 6.23 23.52
CA THR A 127 -6.70 6.83 24.75
C THR A 127 -7.68 5.91 25.44
N ARG A 128 -8.52 5.20 24.67
CA ARG A 128 -9.48 4.24 25.23
C ARG A 128 -8.81 3.06 25.94
N ARG A 129 -7.73 2.50 25.36
CA ARG A 129 -6.99 1.39 25.98
C ARG A 129 -6.14 1.85 27.18
N GLY A 130 -5.63 3.08 27.17
CA GLY A 130 -4.80 3.65 28.24
C GLY A 130 -5.59 4.05 29.51
N GLN A 131 -6.86 4.42 29.40
CA GLN A 131 -7.68 4.91 30.52
C GLN A 131 -7.89 3.88 31.66
N HIS A 132 -7.62 2.61 31.43
CA HIS A 132 -7.75 1.57 32.47
C HIS A 132 -6.51 1.40 33.36
N ALA A 133 -5.37 2.05 33.06
CA ALA A 133 -4.09 1.71 33.67
C ALA A 133 -3.47 2.74 34.64
N GLY A 134 -3.90 4.02 34.67
CA GLY A 134 -3.13 5.05 35.40
C GLY A 134 -3.88 6.26 35.99
N GLY A 135 -5.20 6.36 35.87
CA GLY A 135 -5.96 7.51 36.39
C GLY A 135 -5.74 8.83 35.61
N PRO A 136 -6.29 9.96 36.09
CA PRO A 136 -6.31 11.24 35.35
C PRO A 136 -4.94 11.89 35.15
N GLU A 137 -4.04 11.78 36.13
CA GLU A 137 -2.69 12.38 36.09
C GLU A 137 -1.80 11.72 35.03
N ALA A 138 -1.77 10.38 34.98
CA ALA A 138 -1.07 9.64 33.93
C ALA A 138 -1.62 9.96 32.54
N SER A 139 -2.95 10.13 32.43
CA SER A 139 -3.58 10.52 31.18
C SER A 139 -3.09 11.90 30.71
N ALA A 140 -2.94 12.87 31.62
CA ALA A 140 -2.43 14.22 31.30
C ALA A 140 -0.96 14.19 30.87
N GLU A 141 -0.11 13.44 31.56
CA GLU A 141 1.29 13.22 31.18
C GLU A 141 1.41 12.67 29.76
N TRP A 142 0.59 11.67 29.42
CA TRP A 142 0.64 11.08 28.09
C TRP A 142 0.12 12.02 26.99
N ARG A 143 -0.91 12.86 27.28
CA ARG A 143 -1.33 13.92 26.33
C ARG A 143 -0.17 14.88 26.04
N MET A 144 0.60 15.24 27.05
CA MET A 144 1.78 16.11 26.88
C MET A 144 2.85 15.46 26.01
N ARG A 145 3.11 14.16 26.18
CA ARG A 145 4.11 13.42 25.38
C ARG A 145 3.73 13.34 23.91
N TRP A 146 2.45 13.13 23.61
CA TRP A 146 1.95 13.21 22.24
C TRP A 146 1.81 14.64 21.72
N ALA A 147 1.93 15.70 22.53
CA ALA A 147 1.86 17.09 22.04
C ALA A 147 0.67 17.37 21.07
N THR A 148 -0.50 16.81 21.37
CA THR A 148 -1.73 16.99 20.58
C THR A 148 -2.94 17.01 21.51
N GLU A 149 -3.98 17.74 21.15
CA GLU A 149 -5.27 17.63 21.81
C GLU A 149 -5.89 16.30 21.40
N LEU A 150 -5.82 15.31 22.29
CA LEU A 150 -6.42 14.01 22.04
C LEU A 150 -7.95 14.17 22.00
N PRO A 151 -8.65 13.54 21.04
CA PRO A 151 -10.11 13.55 20.98
C PRO A 151 -10.72 13.18 22.34
N ASP A 152 -11.82 13.85 22.72
CA ASP A 152 -12.59 13.42 23.89
C ASP A 152 -13.14 12.02 23.61
N PRO A 153 -12.92 11.02 24.49
CA PRO A 153 -13.47 9.67 24.30
C PRO A 153 -14.96 9.64 23.96
N GLY A 154 -15.75 10.64 24.35
CA GLY A 154 -17.20 10.69 24.13
C GLY A 154 -17.69 10.76 22.68
N ASP A 155 -16.89 11.24 21.72
CA ASP A 155 -17.41 11.59 20.39
C ASP A 155 -17.65 10.39 19.45
N PHE A 156 -16.95 9.26 19.62
CA PHE A 156 -16.98 8.09 18.70
C PHE A 156 -17.04 6.72 19.40
N ASP A 157 -17.36 6.71 20.69
CA ASP A 157 -17.02 5.58 21.56
C ASP A 157 -17.92 4.35 21.33
N PHE A 158 -19.16 4.57 20.90
CA PHE A 158 -20.15 3.53 20.67
C PHE A 158 -21.11 3.96 19.55
N PRO A 159 -20.66 3.96 18.29
CA PRO A 159 -21.53 4.31 17.15
C PRO A 159 -22.80 3.44 17.11
N GLU A 160 -22.73 2.18 17.57
CA GLU A 160 -23.90 1.30 17.68
C GLU A 160 -24.97 1.79 18.69
N TRP A 161 -24.63 2.73 19.57
CA TRP A 161 -25.56 3.34 20.53
C TRP A 161 -26.16 4.66 20.02
N ALA A 162 -25.68 5.21 18.90
CA ALA A 162 -26.21 6.45 18.35
C ALA A 162 -27.73 6.42 18.08
N PRO A 163 -28.34 5.30 17.59
CA PRO A 163 -29.79 5.20 17.43
C PRO A 163 -30.59 5.42 18.72
N ARG A 164 -29.99 5.20 19.90
CA ARG A 164 -30.65 5.37 21.20
C ARG A 164 -31.02 6.82 21.49
N ARG A 165 -30.27 7.78 20.93
CA ARG A 165 -30.60 9.22 21.01
C ARG A 165 -31.91 9.54 20.26
N HIS A 166 -32.30 8.67 19.33
CA HIS A 166 -33.52 8.77 18.52
C HIS A 166 -34.62 7.79 18.98
N GLY A 167 -34.46 7.18 20.17
CA GLY A 167 -35.44 6.24 20.73
C GLY A 167 -35.41 4.83 20.13
N GLY A 168 -34.36 4.48 19.38
CA GLY A 168 -34.18 3.17 18.75
C GLY A 168 -32.96 2.39 19.25
N THR A 169 -32.68 1.25 18.60
CA THR A 169 -31.47 0.44 18.80
C THR A 169 -30.90 0.05 17.44
N LEU A 170 -29.63 -0.37 17.37
CA LEU A 170 -29.07 -0.90 16.13
C LEU A 170 -29.77 -2.21 15.75
N VAL A 171 -30.48 -2.20 14.63
CA VAL A 171 -31.26 -3.34 14.11
C VAL A 171 -31.16 -3.40 12.60
N THR A 172 -31.40 -4.59 12.04
CA THR A 172 -31.52 -4.76 10.58
C THR A 172 -32.87 -4.19 10.08
N PRO A 173 -33.02 -3.92 8.77
CA PRO A 173 -34.32 -3.52 8.21
C PRO A 173 -35.42 -4.54 8.52
N GLY A 174 -35.10 -5.84 8.48
CA GLY A 174 -36.07 -6.91 8.77
C GLY A 174 -36.59 -6.88 10.21
N GLU A 175 -35.71 -6.62 11.18
CA GLU A 175 -36.08 -6.44 12.59
C GLU A 175 -36.87 -5.15 12.81
N PHE A 176 -36.49 -4.05 12.14
CA PHE A 176 -37.21 -2.77 12.22
C PHE A 176 -38.67 -2.91 11.73
N PHE A 177 -38.87 -3.49 10.54
CA PHE A 177 -40.20 -3.67 9.96
C PHE A 177 -41.03 -4.75 10.67
N ALA A 178 -40.42 -5.60 11.52
CA ALA A 178 -41.17 -6.58 12.30
C ALA A 178 -42.12 -5.93 13.32
N GLY A 179 -41.83 -4.69 13.74
CA GLY A 179 -42.67 -3.88 14.63
C GLY A 179 -43.80 -3.11 13.94
N GLU A 180 -43.85 -3.08 12.62
CA GLU A 180 -44.88 -2.36 11.85
C GLU A 180 -46.19 -3.14 11.73
N ALA A 181 -47.29 -2.44 11.48
CA ALA A 181 -48.61 -3.06 11.31
C ALA A 181 -48.74 -3.85 10.00
N GLU A 182 -49.68 -4.81 9.96
CA GLU A 182 -50.06 -5.44 8.70
C GLU A 182 -50.91 -4.48 7.84
N PRO A 183 -50.74 -4.47 6.50
CA PRO A 183 -49.97 -5.41 5.68
C PRO A 183 -48.50 -5.02 5.41
N LEU A 184 -48.04 -3.87 5.92
CA LEU A 184 -46.71 -3.30 5.63
C LEU A 184 -45.57 -4.24 6.08
N ARG A 185 -45.69 -4.83 7.28
CA ARG A 185 -44.74 -5.84 7.79
C ARG A 185 -44.57 -7.04 6.85
N LEU A 186 -45.67 -7.57 6.34
CA LEU A 186 -45.65 -8.75 5.47
C LEU A 186 -44.99 -8.44 4.13
N LEU A 187 -45.29 -7.26 3.58
CA LEU A 187 -44.68 -6.83 2.32
C LEU A 187 -43.18 -6.57 2.47
N ALA A 188 -42.76 -5.84 3.50
CA ALA A 188 -41.35 -5.57 3.77
C ALA A 188 -40.57 -6.87 3.95
N ARG A 189 -41.11 -7.82 4.73
CA ARG A 189 -40.51 -9.16 4.89
C ARG A 189 -40.42 -9.89 3.55
N ALA A 190 -41.48 -9.93 2.77
CA ALA A 190 -41.50 -10.64 1.48
C ALA A 190 -40.41 -10.11 0.54
N VAL A 191 -40.26 -8.78 0.43
CA VAL A 191 -39.22 -8.16 -0.41
C VAL A 191 -37.81 -8.42 0.13
N LEU A 192 -37.58 -8.23 1.44
CA LEU A 192 -36.26 -8.41 2.05
C LEU A 192 -35.79 -9.87 2.07
N THR A 193 -36.71 -10.84 2.01
CA THR A 193 -36.40 -12.27 1.92
C THR A 193 -36.50 -12.84 0.51
N ASP A 194 -36.84 -12.02 -0.48
CA ASP A 194 -36.89 -12.45 -1.87
C ASP A 194 -35.50 -12.91 -2.31
N PRO A 195 -35.34 -14.12 -2.89
CA PRO A 195 -34.03 -14.63 -3.28
C PRO A 195 -33.27 -13.72 -4.26
N GLY A 196 -33.99 -13.03 -5.14
CA GLY A 196 -33.39 -12.08 -6.08
C GLY A 196 -32.87 -10.83 -5.38
N THR A 197 -33.62 -10.29 -4.42
CA THR A 197 -33.16 -9.19 -3.57
C THR A 197 -31.96 -9.59 -2.71
N VAL A 198 -31.98 -10.78 -2.11
CA VAL A 198 -30.85 -11.26 -1.31
C VAL A 198 -29.59 -11.42 -2.16
N ALA A 199 -29.70 -12.01 -3.35
CA ALA A 199 -28.58 -12.13 -4.28
C ALA A 199 -28.04 -10.76 -4.73
N ALA A 200 -28.93 -9.81 -5.06
CA ALA A 200 -28.52 -8.47 -5.45
C ALA A 200 -27.77 -7.72 -4.33
N VAL A 201 -28.23 -7.86 -3.08
CA VAL A 201 -27.51 -7.32 -1.90
C VAL A 201 -26.14 -7.97 -1.77
N GLN A 202 -26.04 -9.29 -1.91
CA GLN A 202 -24.77 -10.01 -1.82
C GLN A 202 -23.77 -9.56 -2.90
N ASP A 203 -24.23 -9.43 -4.15
CA ASP A 203 -23.40 -8.97 -5.27
C ASP A 203 -22.89 -7.54 -5.02
N GLU A 204 -23.76 -6.65 -4.54
CA GLU A 204 -23.41 -5.26 -4.23
C GLU A 204 -22.37 -5.18 -3.10
N VAL A 205 -22.58 -5.94 -2.01
CA VAL A 205 -21.67 -5.98 -0.85
C VAL A 205 -20.33 -6.61 -1.21
N LEU A 206 -20.31 -7.66 -2.03
CA LEU A 206 -19.08 -8.32 -2.48
C LEU A 206 -18.14 -7.34 -3.19
N LEU A 207 -18.69 -6.42 -3.97
CA LEU A 207 -17.91 -5.39 -4.68
C LEU A 207 -17.34 -4.31 -3.76
N ARG A 208 -17.83 -4.19 -2.52
CA ARG A 208 -17.43 -3.19 -1.53
C ARG A 208 -16.35 -3.72 -0.56
N GLU A 209 -16.26 -5.03 -0.39
CA GLU A 209 -15.43 -5.68 0.64
C GLU A 209 -13.95 -5.29 0.56
N GLU A 210 -13.42 -5.16 -0.66
CA GLU A 210 -12.03 -4.77 -0.91
C GLU A 210 -11.70 -3.39 -0.32
N HIS A 211 -12.53 -2.38 -0.60
CA HIS A 211 -12.35 -1.01 -0.16
C HIS A 211 -12.59 -0.82 1.35
N LEU A 212 -13.35 -1.73 1.97
CA LEU A 212 -13.61 -1.71 3.40
C LEU A 212 -12.46 -2.27 4.25
N GLN A 213 -11.37 -2.76 3.64
CA GLN A 213 -10.15 -3.21 4.33
C GLN A 213 -10.42 -4.22 5.46
N GLY A 214 -11.38 -5.13 5.26
CA GLY A 214 -11.76 -6.14 6.25
C GLY A 214 -12.53 -5.61 7.48
N ALA A 215 -13.05 -4.37 7.42
CA ALA A 215 -13.86 -3.78 8.46
C ALA A 215 -15.25 -4.43 8.53
N GLY A 216 -15.39 -5.49 9.32
CA GLY A 216 -16.63 -6.29 9.41
C GLY A 216 -17.87 -5.50 9.86
N HIS A 217 -17.70 -4.45 10.67
CA HIS A 217 -18.80 -3.56 11.09
C HIS A 217 -19.24 -2.61 9.96
N LEU A 218 -18.31 -2.12 9.14
CA LEU A 218 -18.64 -1.33 7.95
C LEU A 218 -19.26 -2.20 6.86
N LEU A 219 -18.78 -3.45 6.71
CA LEU A 219 -19.40 -4.42 5.80
C LEU A 219 -20.85 -4.70 6.21
N TRP A 220 -21.12 -4.81 7.51
CA TRP A 220 -22.49 -4.94 8.02
C TRP A 220 -23.35 -3.71 7.69
N LEU A 221 -22.82 -2.48 7.82
CA LEU A 221 -23.54 -1.25 7.44
C LEU A 221 -23.79 -1.19 5.93
N ALA A 222 -22.78 -1.53 5.13
CA ALA A 222 -22.88 -1.61 3.68
C ALA A 222 -23.98 -2.59 3.24
N GLU A 223 -24.10 -3.74 3.91
CA GLU A 223 -25.20 -4.68 3.68
C GLU A 223 -26.56 -4.07 4.02
N GLN A 224 -26.66 -3.29 5.10
CA GLN A 224 -27.92 -2.65 5.47
C GLN A 224 -28.31 -1.53 4.49
N GLN A 225 -27.33 -0.75 3.99
CA GLN A 225 -27.55 0.23 2.93
C GLN A 225 -28.02 -0.45 1.64
N ALA A 226 -27.34 -1.51 1.20
CA ALA A 226 -27.73 -2.28 0.03
C ALA A 226 -29.16 -2.83 0.17
N ARG A 227 -29.54 -3.36 1.34
CA ARG A 227 -30.93 -3.81 1.61
C ARG A 227 -31.95 -2.68 1.46
N VAL A 228 -31.63 -1.48 1.95
CA VAL A 228 -32.47 -0.29 1.80
C VAL A 228 -32.59 0.10 0.33
N GLU A 229 -31.47 0.17 -0.39
CA GLU A 229 -31.42 0.54 -1.80
C GLU A 229 -32.22 -0.44 -2.68
N GLN A 230 -32.09 -1.75 -2.44
CA GLN A 230 -32.85 -2.77 -3.17
C GLN A 230 -34.36 -2.70 -2.85
N LEU A 231 -34.73 -2.43 -1.60
CA LEU A 231 -36.12 -2.22 -1.20
C LEU A 231 -36.70 -0.98 -1.89
N GLU A 232 -35.97 0.13 -1.95
CA GLU A 232 -36.40 1.33 -2.66
C GLU A 232 -36.46 1.13 -4.18
N ALA A 233 -35.49 0.41 -4.77
CA ALA A 233 -35.51 0.08 -6.18
C ALA A 233 -36.71 -0.80 -6.53
N TRP A 234 -37.09 -1.73 -5.65
CA TRP A 234 -38.31 -2.51 -5.78
C TRP A 234 -39.56 -1.61 -5.71
N LEU A 235 -39.61 -0.68 -4.75
CA LEU A 235 -40.72 0.28 -4.61
C LEU A 235 -40.88 1.17 -5.85
N ARG A 236 -39.79 1.71 -6.39
CA ARG A 236 -39.78 2.54 -7.60
C ARG A 236 -40.35 1.79 -8.81
N ARG A 237 -39.92 0.53 -9.01
CA ARG A 237 -40.41 -0.32 -10.11
C ARG A 237 -41.92 -0.57 -10.04
N HIS A 238 -42.44 -0.86 -8.84
CA HIS A 238 -43.85 -1.22 -8.67
C HIS A 238 -44.80 -0.02 -8.58
N ARG A 239 -44.31 1.16 -8.16
CA ARG A 239 -45.10 2.41 -8.22
C ARG A 239 -45.43 2.82 -9.64
N ALA A 240 -44.53 2.60 -10.60
CA ALA A 240 -44.74 2.96 -12.00
C ALA A 240 -45.86 2.14 -12.68
N ALA A 241 -46.11 0.91 -12.21
CA ALA A 241 -47.10 -0.01 -12.77
C ALA A 241 -48.39 -0.12 -11.95
N GLY A 242 -48.49 0.56 -10.80
CA GLY A 242 -49.55 0.35 -9.81
C GLY A 242 -50.77 1.28 -9.96
N THR A 243 -51.91 0.82 -9.45
CA THR A 243 -53.11 1.66 -9.27
C THR A 243 -52.85 2.79 -8.26
N GLU A 244 -53.72 3.80 -8.17
CA GLU A 244 -53.57 4.89 -7.19
C GLU A 244 -53.53 4.39 -5.73
N ALA A 245 -54.38 3.43 -5.38
CA ALA A 245 -54.37 2.79 -4.06
C ALA A 245 -53.05 2.04 -3.81
N THR A 246 -52.51 1.35 -4.82
CA THR A 246 -51.19 0.70 -4.74
C THR A 246 -50.09 1.75 -4.52
N ARG A 247 -50.13 2.87 -5.24
CA ARG A 247 -49.14 3.95 -5.10
C ARG A 247 -49.17 4.56 -3.70
N ALA A 248 -50.35 4.79 -3.13
CA ALA A 248 -50.52 5.29 -1.77
C ALA A 248 -49.94 4.30 -0.73
N PHE A 249 -50.25 3.01 -0.85
CA PHE A 249 -49.71 1.99 0.05
C PHE A 249 -48.17 1.85 -0.05
N LEU A 250 -47.62 1.88 -1.27
CA LEU A 250 -46.15 1.89 -1.47
C LEU A 250 -45.49 3.19 -0.98
N ALA A 251 -46.25 4.28 -0.81
CA ALA A 251 -45.77 5.50 -0.17
C ALA A 251 -45.56 5.31 1.34
N GLU A 252 -46.45 4.58 2.02
CA GLU A 252 -46.30 4.25 3.44
C GLU A 252 -45.05 3.41 3.72
N LEU A 253 -44.80 2.37 2.89
CA LEU A 253 -43.59 1.54 3.04
C LEU A 253 -42.30 2.36 2.82
N SER A 254 -42.28 3.24 1.82
CA SER A 254 -41.14 4.15 1.60
C SER A 254 -40.94 5.16 2.72
N ALA A 255 -42.01 5.65 3.34
CA ALA A 255 -41.89 6.48 4.53
C ALA A 255 -41.32 5.67 5.71
N GLY A 256 -41.67 4.38 5.82
CA GLY A 256 -41.05 3.45 6.76
C GLY A 256 -39.55 3.24 6.51
N VAL A 257 -39.14 3.13 5.24
CA VAL A 257 -37.71 3.06 4.86
C VAL A 257 -36.98 4.34 5.25
N ALA A 258 -37.55 5.51 4.95
CA ALA A 258 -36.96 6.80 5.35
C ALA A 258 -36.84 6.93 6.88
N ARG A 259 -37.83 6.43 7.65
CA ARG A 259 -37.72 6.35 9.12
C ARG A 259 -36.59 5.43 9.57
N TYR A 260 -36.43 4.26 8.96
CA TYR A 260 -35.33 3.35 9.29
C TYR A 260 -33.96 4.02 9.03
N VAL A 261 -33.80 4.66 7.88
CA VAL A 261 -32.57 5.39 7.54
C VAL A 261 -32.27 6.48 8.56
N SER A 262 -33.24 7.36 8.81
CA SER A 262 -33.07 8.52 9.71
C SER A 262 -32.94 8.15 11.21
N LEU A 263 -33.57 7.08 11.67
CA LEU A 263 -33.56 6.69 13.09
C LEU A 263 -32.48 5.66 13.44
N VAL A 264 -31.96 4.92 12.44
CA VAL A 264 -31.02 3.80 12.68
C VAL A 264 -29.72 3.97 11.89
N LEU A 265 -29.76 4.13 10.56
CA LEU A 265 -28.53 4.14 9.76
C LEU A 265 -27.76 5.46 9.87
N ASP A 266 -28.40 6.60 9.59
CA ASP A 266 -27.75 7.91 9.60
C ASP A 266 -27.10 8.20 10.96
N PRO A 267 -27.76 7.97 12.11
CA PRO A 267 -27.12 8.20 13.42
C PRO A 267 -25.85 7.37 13.64
N VAL A 268 -25.82 6.14 13.14
CA VAL A 268 -24.64 5.26 13.29
C VAL A 268 -23.52 5.72 12.38
N ILE A 269 -23.83 6.05 11.12
CA ILE A 269 -22.87 6.54 10.14
C ILE A 269 -22.27 7.88 10.58
N ASP A 270 -23.09 8.80 11.09
CA ASP A 270 -22.66 10.10 11.61
C ASP A 270 -21.77 9.96 12.85
N ALA A 271 -21.95 8.89 13.62
CA ALA A 271 -21.14 8.57 14.80
C ALA A 271 -19.85 7.80 14.49
N LEU A 272 -19.57 7.46 13.22
CA LEU A 272 -18.30 6.87 12.80
C LEU A 272 -17.20 7.93 12.73
N SER A 273 -15.95 7.51 12.95
CA SER A 273 -14.78 8.38 12.72
C SER A 273 -14.69 8.83 11.25
N ALA A 274 -13.95 9.91 10.98
CA ALA A 274 -13.70 10.38 9.62
C ALA A 274 -13.15 9.26 8.72
N CYS A 275 -12.13 8.52 9.21
CA CYS A 275 -11.56 7.37 8.52
C CYS A 275 -12.61 6.29 8.18
N GLU A 276 -13.48 5.93 9.12
CA GLU A 276 -14.50 4.91 8.89
C GLU A 276 -15.54 5.37 7.86
N ARG A 277 -15.92 6.66 7.87
CA ARG A 277 -16.82 7.25 6.87
C ARG A 277 -16.19 7.28 5.49
N ASP A 278 -14.91 7.66 5.39
CA ASP A 278 -14.19 7.68 4.12
C ASP A 278 -14.11 6.28 3.50
N LEU A 279 -13.78 5.25 4.29
CA LEU A 279 -13.80 3.85 3.82
C LEU A 279 -15.20 3.43 3.34
N MET A 280 -16.24 3.85 4.06
CA MET A 280 -17.62 3.56 3.70
C MET A 280 -18.00 4.22 2.36
N ASP A 281 -17.66 5.49 2.19
CA ASP A 281 -17.94 6.29 1.00
C ASP A 281 -17.14 5.81 -0.23
N ASP A 282 -15.87 5.45 -0.03
CA ASP A 282 -14.98 4.94 -1.08
C ASP A 282 -15.35 3.52 -1.52
N SER A 283 -16.09 2.76 -0.69
CA SER A 283 -16.55 1.43 -1.06
C SER A 283 -17.72 1.43 -2.06
N GLY A 284 -18.57 2.47 -2.02
CA GLY A 284 -19.77 2.56 -2.85
C GLY A 284 -19.43 2.71 -4.34
N HIS A 285 -20.27 2.16 -5.22
CA HIS A 285 -20.08 2.37 -6.66
C HIS A 285 -20.30 3.85 -7.01
N GLY A 286 -19.26 4.56 -7.43
CA GLY A 286 -19.36 5.98 -7.74
C GLY A 286 -18.02 6.69 -7.86
N ALA A 287 -18.07 8.01 -8.05
CA ALA A 287 -16.91 8.85 -8.35
C ALA A 287 -15.78 8.73 -7.30
N ARG A 288 -16.12 8.56 -6.01
CA ARG A 288 -15.12 8.41 -4.95
C ARG A 288 -14.32 7.11 -5.06
N ARG A 289 -14.99 5.96 -5.23
CA ARG A 289 -14.34 4.68 -5.51
C ARG A 289 -13.39 4.76 -6.71
N PHE A 290 -13.88 5.29 -7.84
CA PHE A 290 -13.03 5.43 -9.02
C PHE A 290 -11.82 6.32 -8.75
N ALA A 291 -11.98 7.44 -8.02
CA ALA A 291 -10.87 8.30 -7.64
C ALA A 291 -9.83 7.55 -6.78
N ALA A 292 -10.27 6.78 -5.78
CA ALA A 292 -9.39 5.96 -4.96
C ALA A 292 -8.62 4.92 -5.81
N ASP A 293 -9.30 4.24 -6.72
CA ASP A 293 -8.68 3.23 -7.60
C ASP A 293 -7.64 3.84 -8.57
N TYR A 294 -7.93 5.03 -9.13
CA TYR A 294 -6.97 5.76 -9.96
C TYR A 294 -5.77 6.25 -9.15
N LEU A 295 -5.99 6.76 -7.93
CA LEU A 295 -4.91 7.26 -7.08
C LEU A 295 -3.98 6.13 -6.61
N ASP A 296 -4.54 4.95 -6.29
CA ASP A 296 -3.78 3.74 -6.04
C ASP A 296 -2.92 3.37 -7.27
N ALA A 297 -3.53 3.28 -8.45
CA ALA A 297 -2.82 3.00 -9.70
C ALA A 297 -1.74 4.05 -10.04
N PHE A 298 -1.98 5.30 -9.68
CA PHE A 298 -1.08 6.42 -9.92
C PHE A 298 0.17 6.33 -9.04
N LEU A 299 0.01 6.08 -7.74
CA LEU A 299 1.14 5.93 -6.80
C LEU A 299 2.00 4.70 -7.13
N ASP A 300 1.38 3.63 -7.62
CA ASP A 300 2.05 2.39 -8.06
C ASP A 300 3.13 2.62 -9.13
N VAL A 301 2.98 3.68 -9.94
CA VAL A 301 3.89 3.99 -11.05
C VAL A 301 4.77 5.22 -10.81
N GLN A 302 4.55 5.95 -9.71
CA GLN A 302 5.37 7.13 -9.42
C GLN A 302 6.81 6.72 -9.05
N PRO A 303 7.81 7.48 -9.51
CA PRO A 303 9.18 7.30 -9.05
C PRO A 303 9.23 7.63 -7.56
N GLN A 304 9.76 6.70 -6.77
CA GLN A 304 9.78 6.84 -5.32
C GLN A 304 10.92 7.77 -4.88
N PRO A 305 10.64 8.86 -4.13
CA PRO A 305 11.68 9.78 -3.70
C PRO A 305 12.58 9.11 -2.65
N GLY A 306 13.88 9.37 -2.71
CA GLY A 306 14.82 9.00 -1.63
C GLY A 306 14.73 9.97 -0.44
N GLU A 307 15.39 9.63 0.67
CA GLU A 307 15.43 10.46 1.91
C GLU A 307 15.81 11.93 1.66
N GLU A 308 16.61 12.21 0.62
CA GLU A 308 17.04 13.57 0.26
C GLU A 308 15.88 14.52 -0.06
N ALA A 309 14.73 13.98 -0.48
CA ALA A 309 13.56 14.78 -0.82
C ALA A 309 12.90 15.45 0.39
N TRP A 310 13.15 14.93 1.60
CA TRP A 310 12.61 15.44 2.87
C TRP A 310 13.63 16.24 3.69
N HIS A 311 14.68 16.79 3.07
CA HIS A 311 15.45 17.84 3.74
C HIS A 311 14.66 19.14 3.81
N ASP A 312 14.64 19.80 4.97
CA ASP A 312 13.87 21.04 5.17
C ASP A 312 14.46 22.23 4.38
N ASP A 313 15.79 22.38 4.35
CA ASP A 313 16.47 23.54 3.75
C ASP A 313 17.07 23.29 2.35
N ARG A 314 17.16 22.03 1.95
CA ARG A 314 17.88 21.59 0.74
C ARG A 314 16.92 20.90 -0.21
N LEU A 315 17.01 21.27 -1.49
CA LEU A 315 16.29 20.58 -2.56
C LEU A 315 17.04 19.28 -2.91
N SER A 316 16.29 18.24 -3.29
CA SER A 316 16.90 17.07 -3.91
C SER A 316 17.59 17.46 -5.22
N ALA A 317 18.62 16.70 -5.60
CA ALA A 317 19.35 16.97 -6.84
C ALA A 317 18.42 16.98 -8.07
N ASP A 318 17.38 16.15 -8.06
CA ASP A 318 16.42 16.03 -9.17
C ASP A 318 15.51 17.26 -9.26
N LEU A 319 14.98 17.71 -8.12
CA LEU A 319 14.14 18.91 -8.05
C LEU A 319 14.95 20.17 -8.40
N GLU A 320 16.21 20.27 -7.95
CA GLU A 320 17.06 21.39 -8.32
C GLU A 320 17.34 21.41 -9.83
N ARG A 321 17.63 20.25 -10.46
CA ARG A 321 17.79 20.17 -11.91
C ARG A 321 16.52 20.56 -12.65
N GLN A 322 15.37 20.07 -12.19
CA GLN A 322 14.07 20.38 -12.77
C GLN A 322 13.75 21.88 -12.68
N ALA A 323 13.96 22.50 -11.52
CA ALA A 323 13.74 23.92 -11.30
C ALA A 323 14.64 24.78 -12.20
N ARG A 324 15.93 24.43 -12.35
CA ARG A 324 16.84 25.14 -13.26
C ARG A 324 16.41 25.03 -14.73
N GLN A 325 16.00 23.85 -15.18
CA GLN A 325 15.54 23.63 -16.56
C GLN A 325 14.28 24.46 -16.86
N ARG A 326 13.32 24.49 -15.94
CA ARG A 326 12.09 25.30 -16.08
C ARG A 326 12.38 26.79 -16.04
N HIS A 327 13.22 27.24 -15.11
CA HIS A 327 13.65 28.62 -15.04
C HIS A 327 14.32 29.07 -16.35
N ALA A 328 15.15 28.23 -16.97
CA ALA A 328 15.77 28.51 -18.26
C ALA A 328 14.77 28.63 -19.42
N ARG A 329 13.59 28.00 -19.32
CA ARG A 329 12.48 28.10 -20.28
C ARG A 329 11.53 29.28 -19.98
N GLY A 330 11.76 30.01 -18.88
CA GLY A 330 10.85 31.05 -18.40
C GLY A 330 9.60 30.52 -17.69
N GLU A 331 9.56 29.21 -17.38
CA GLU A 331 8.49 28.60 -16.58
C GLU A 331 8.79 28.82 -15.10
N THR A 332 7.88 29.49 -14.38
CA THR A 332 8.04 29.78 -12.96
C THR A 332 7.20 28.87 -12.06
N THR A 333 6.16 28.23 -12.59
CA THR A 333 5.23 27.38 -11.83
C THR A 333 5.13 25.98 -12.41
N TRP A 334 4.96 24.98 -11.55
CA TRP A 334 4.58 23.62 -11.92
C TRP A 334 4.01 22.88 -10.70
N HIS A 335 3.46 21.69 -10.92
CA HIS A 335 3.00 20.80 -9.86
C HIS A 335 3.72 19.45 -9.93
N GLY A 336 3.65 18.70 -8.83
CA GLY A 336 4.24 17.38 -8.68
C GLY A 336 3.63 16.63 -7.49
N VAL A 337 4.22 15.49 -7.15
CA VAL A 337 3.85 14.70 -5.97
C VAL A 337 5.12 14.31 -5.24
N LEU A 338 5.17 14.55 -3.93
CA LEU A 338 6.24 14.11 -3.03
C LEU A 338 5.70 12.96 -2.20
N GLY A 339 6.13 11.74 -2.52
CA GLY A 339 5.55 10.52 -1.98
C GLY A 339 4.09 10.39 -2.41
N SER A 340 3.16 10.70 -1.51
CA SER A 340 1.72 10.83 -1.84
C SER A 340 1.19 12.25 -1.68
N VAL A 341 2.00 13.22 -1.27
CA VAL A 341 1.57 14.61 -1.04
C VAL A 341 1.63 15.39 -2.35
N PRO A 342 0.52 15.98 -2.84
CA PRO A 342 0.56 16.88 -3.98
C PRO A 342 1.31 18.17 -3.63
N VAL A 343 2.21 18.58 -4.53
CA VAL A 343 3.08 19.75 -4.34
C VAL A 343 2.94 20.73 -5.50
N TRP A 344 2.85 22.01 -5.17
CA TRP A 344 2.91 23.14 -6.07
C TRP A 344 4.23 23.87 -5.87
N TYR A 345 4.93 24.16 -6.96
CA TYR A 345 6.22 24.83 -6.93
C TYR A 345 6.11 26.19 -7.62
N HIS A 346 6.72 27.21 -7.02
CA HIS A 346 6.82 28.54 -7.62
C HIS A 346 8.22 29.14 -7.43
N ILE A 347 8.87 29.53 -8.54
CA ILE A 347 10.14 30.24 -8.53
C ILE A 347 9.89 31.74 -8.43
N VAL A 348 10.37 32.33 -7.35
CA VAL A 348 10.35 33.76 -7.10
C VAL A 348 11.38 34.46 -7.98
N GLY A 349 10.93 35.35 -8.85
CA GLY A 349 11.74 36.09 -9.82
C GLY A 349 12.12 37.50 -9.37
N SER A 350 11.37 38.13 -8.46
CA SER A 350 11.62 39.51 -8.00
C SER A 350 11.73 39.66 -6.47
N PRO A 351 12.41 40.71 -5.95
CA PRO A 351 12.40 41.02 -4.51
C PRO A 351 11.00 41.26 -3.95
N GLN A 352 10.08 41.81 -4.76
CA GLN A 352 8.69 42.04 -4.40
C GLN A 352 7.93 40.71 -4.25
N GLU A 353 8.06 39.80 -5.22
CA GLU A 353 7.51 38.44 -5.11
C GLU A 353 8.11 37.69 -3.92
N LYS A 354 9.39 37.92 -3.61
CA LYS A 354 10.03 37.33 -2.43
C LYS A 354 9.36 37.79 -1.14
N ALA A 355 9.08 39.08 -1.03
CA ALA A 355 8.36 39.62 0.11
C ALA A 355 6.93 39.08 0.19
N ALA A 356 6.22 38.99 -0.95
CA ALA A 356 4.87 38.42 -1.02
C ALA A 356 4.84 36.94 -0.63
N ALA A 357 5.78 36.13 -1.13
CA ALA A 357 5.92 34.70 -0.76
C ALA A 357 6.21 34.50 0.74
N LEU A 358 6.97 35.41 1.35
CA LEU A 358 7.22 35.40 2.80
C LEU A 358 6.03 35.91 3.61
N ALA A 359 5.18 36.75 3.05
CA ALA A 359 3.95 37.23 3.68
C ALA A 359 2.78 36.25 3.52
N TYR A 360 2.83 35.36 2.53
CA TYR A 360 1.73 34.45 2.18
C TYR A 360 1.31 33.53 3.33
N SER A 361 0.01 33.48 3.64
CA SER A 361 -0.55 32.65 4.74
C SER A 361 -0.90 31.22 4.34
N GLY A 362 -1.16 30.94 3.05
CA GLY A 362 -1.59 29.61 2.60
C GLY A 362 -3.08 29.30 2.79
N ARG A 363 -3.90 30.30 3.12
CA ARG A 363 -5.34 30.07 3.35
C ARG A 363 -6.06 29.61 2.07
N PRO A 364 -7.17 28.84 2.18
CA PRO A 364 -7.78 28.09 1.09
C PRO A 364 -8.27 28.86 -0.14
N SER A 365 -8.16 30.20 -0.15
CA SER A 365 -8.43 31.04 -1.31
C SER A 365 -8.09 32.51 -1.03
N SER A 366 -6.83 32.80 -0.78
CA SER A 366 -6.30 34.09 -1.22
C SER A 366 -6.36 34.13 -2.75
N SER A 367 -6.77 35.23 -3.38
CA SER A 367 -6.80 35.49 -4.85
C SER A 367 -5.49 35.16 -5.61
N VAL A 368 -4.45 34.82 -4.86
CA VAL A 368 -3.10 34.42 -5.25
C VAL A 368 -3.01 33.09 -6.01
N LEU A 369 -3.79 32.05 -5.70
CA LEU A 369 -3.65 30.74 -6.36
C LEU A 369 -4.78 30.50 -7.37
N ARG A 370 -4.43 30.34 -8.65
CA ARG A 370 -5.40 30.09 -9.74
C ARG A 370 -5.08 28.77 -10.43
N VAL A 371 -6.04 27.85 -10.46
CA VAL A 371 -5.89 26.54 -11.09
C VAL A 371 -6.63 26.52 -12.42
N ARG A 372 -5.89 26.43 -13.54
CA ARG A 372 -6.48 26.27 -14.87
C ARG A 372 -6.72 24.79 -15.16
N THR A 373 -7.98 24.40 -15.20
CA THR A 373 -8.45 23.13 -15.74
C THR A 373 -9.04 23.33 -17.14
N GLY A 374 -9.23 22.25 -17.91
CA GLY A 374 -9.80 22.30 -19.26
C GLY A 374 -11.27 22.71 -19.33
N THR A 375 -11.97 22.77 -18.19
CA THR A 375 -13.26 23.45 -18.05
C THR A 375 -13.01 24.92 -17.74
N GLN A 376 -13.65 25.84 -18.48
CA GLN A 376 -13.79 27.21 -17.99
C GLN A 376 -14.41 27.13 -16.59
N LEU A 377 -13.65 27.57 -15.58
CA LEU A 377 -14.22 27.85 -14.27
C LEU A 377 -15.45 28.75 -14.50
N PRO A 378 -16.56 28.58 -13.74
CA PRO A 378 -17.60 29.59 -13.70
C PRO A 378 -16.88 30.92 -13.43
N GLY A 379 -16.87 31.80 -14.44
CA GLY A 379 -15.96 32.94 -14.46
C GLY A 379 -16.18 33.80 -13.23
N ASP A 380 -15.09 34.35 -12.68
CA ASP A 380 -15.02 35.47 -11.73
C ASP A 380 -16.38 35.86 -11.17
N GLY A 381 -16.94 34.95 -10.37
CA GLY A 381 -18.25 35.14 -9.78
C GLY A 381 -18.06 36.15 -8.68
N PHE A 382 -18.38 37.40 -8.97
CA PHE A 382 -18.69 38.45 -8.01
C PHE A 382 -19.15 37.84 -6.69
N ASP A 383 -18.27 37.87 -5.69
CA ASP A 383 -18.64 37.49 -4.34
C ASP A 383 -19.46 38.66 -3.81
N LEU A 384 -20.79 38.51 -3.77
CA LEU A 384 -21.76 39.54 -3.36
C LEU A 384 -21.54 40.05 -1.91
N PHE A 385 -20.56 39.48 -1.20
CA PHE A 385 -20.16 39.80 0.17
C PHE A 385 -18.69 40.22 0.32
N GLU A 386 -17.96 40.44 -0.79
CA GLU A 386 -16.61 41.02 -0.77
C GLU A 386 -16.68 42.45 -0.21
N GLY A 387 -16.25 42.63 1.04
CA GLY A 387 -16.30 43.90 1.77
C GLY A 387 -17.11 43.92 3.08
N LEU A 388 -17.71 42.80 3.52
CA LEU A 388 -18.38 42.73 4.84
C LEU A 388 -17.47 42.26 5.98
N TRP A 389 -16.26 41.80 5.66
CA TRP A 389 -15.25 41.33 6.61
C TRP A 389 -13.89 41.88 6.14
N ASP A 390 -13.46 43.01 6.70
CA ASP A 390 -12.12 43.59 6.51
C ASP A 390 -11.07 42.66 7.16
N GLU A 391 -10.74 41.55 6.51
CA GLU A 391 -9.44 40.91 6.72
C GLU A 391 -8.45 41.48 5.70
N PRO A 392 -7.23 41.86 6.11
CA PRO A 392 -6.26 42.47 5.21
C PRO A 392 -5.94 41.50 4.07
N GLU A 393 -6.29 41.89 2.85
CA GLU A 393 -6.03 41.14 1.64
C GLU A 393 -4.51 40.95 1.47
N GLU A 394 -4.06 39.69 1.48
CA GLU A 394 -2.65 39.36 1.25
C GLU A 394 -2.30 39.63 -0.21
N TRP A 395 -1.66 40.78 -0.43
CA TRP A 395 -1.31 41.26 -1.75
C TRP A 395 -0.21 40.41 -2.42
N TYR A 396 -0.55 39.81 -3.56
CA TYR A 396 0.38 39.19 -4.52
C TYR A 396 0.21 39.89 -5.88
N PRO A 397 1.29 40.12 -6.65
CA PRO A 397 1.15 40.78 -7.95
C PRO A 397 0.20 40.02 -8.88
N GLU A 398 -0.74 40.73 -9.51
CA GLU A 398 -1.61 40.15 -10.52
C GLU A 398 -0.80 39.65 -11.73
N PRO A 399 -1.13 38.46 -12.29
CA PRO A 399 -2.34 37.67 -12.05
C PRO A 399 -2.25 36.62 -10.92
N GLY A 400 -1.25 36.66 -10.03
CA GLY A 400 -1.04 35.62 -9.01
C GLY A 400 -0.19 34.44 -9.51
N ILE A 401 -0.25 33.33 -8.78
CA ILE A 401 0.35 32.03 -9.11
C ILE A 401 -0.67 31.20 -9.88
N GLU A 402 -0.43 31.04 -11.18
CA GLU A 402 -1.25 30.20 -12.04
C GLU A 402 -0.64 28.80 -12.21
N ILE A 403 -1.44 27.77 -11.97
CA ILE A 403 -1.05 26.35 -12.09
C ILE A 403 -1.96 25.69 -13.14
N HIS A 404 -1.34 25.09 -14.15
CA HIS A 404 -2.05 24.47 -15.25
C HIS A 404 -2.09 22.96 -15.12
N TYR A 405 -3.28 22.37 -15.33
CA TYR A 405 -3.50 20.94 -15.40
C TYR A 405 -4.10 20.59 -16.78
N ALA A 406 -3.38 19.79 -17.56
CA ALA A 406 -3.73 19.45 -18.92
C ALA A 406 -4.75 18.29 -18.99
N PRO A 407 -5.80 18.38 -19.83
CA PRO A 407 -6.82 17.33 -19.98
C PRO A 407 -6.31 16.04 -20.61
N ASP A 408 -5.17 16.09 -21.31
CA ASP A 408 -4.52 14.98 -22.00
C ASP A 408 -3.32 14.39 -21.25
N SER A 409 -2.98 14.95 -20.08
CA SER A 409 -1.92 14.46 -19.19
C SER A 409 -2.52 13.59 -18.10
N ALA A 410 -2.25 12.28 -18.13
CA ALA A 410 -2.67 11.36 -17.09
C ALA A 410 -2.04 11.73 -15.73
N PHE A 411 -0.80 12.24 -15.74
CA PHE A 411 -0.15 12.73 -14.53
C PHE A 411 -0.90 13.92 -13.92
N ASP A 412 -1.24 14.91 -14.74
CA ASP A 412 -1.93 16.12 -14.28
C ASP A 412 -3.27 15.77 -13.67
N LEU A 413 -4.07 14.95 -14.36
CA LEU A 413 -5.39 14.55 -13.88
C LEU A 413 -5.31 13.77 -12.56
N CYS A 414 -4.34 12.87 -12.40
CA CYS A 414 -4.15 12.14 -11.14
C CYS A 414 -3.64 13.04 -10.00
N ALA A 415 -2.70 13.94 -10.30
CA ALA A 415 -2.23 14.92 -9.33
C ALA A 415 -3.37 15.85 -8.89
N LEU A 416 -4.27 16.24 -9.81
CA LEU A 416 -5.46 17.02 -9.48
C LEU A 416 -6.46 16.22 -8.64
N LEU A 417 -6.65 14.93 -8.91
CA LEU A 417 -7.45 14.05 -8.06
C LEU A 417 -6.87 13.98 -6.65
N ALA A 418 -5.54 13.85 -6.51
CA ALA A 418 -4.88 13.80 -5.21
C ALA A 418 -5.12 15.09 -4.42
N VAL A 419 -5.00 16.26 -5.08
CA VAL A 419 -5.31 17.56 -4.49
C VAL A 419 -6.79 17.66 -4.09
N ALA A 420 -7.70 17.23 -4.95
CA ALA A 420 -9.14 17.27 -4.71
C ALA A 420 -9.60 16.31 -3.59
N GLN A 421 -8.91 15.17 -3.44
CA GLN A 421 -9.16 14.23 -2.35
C GLN A 421 -8.59 14.75 -1.02
N LEU A 422 -7.36 15.26 -1.04
CA LEU A 422 -6.70 15.79 0.15
C LEU A 422 -7.28 17.14 0.61
N GLY A 423 -7.88 17.92 -0.30
CA GLY A 423 -8.43 19.26 -0.01
C GLY A 423 -7.36 20.32 0.25
N ARG A 424 -6.10 20.02 -0.05
CA ARG A 424 -4.94 20.91 0.14
C ARG A 424 -3.75 20.42 -0.69
N ALA A 425 -2.80 21.31 -0.91
CA ALA A 425 -1.50 21.01 -1.52
C ALA A 425 -0.37 21.66 -0.72
N ARG A 426 0.83 21.09 -0.81
CA ARG A 426 2.05 21.73 -0.29
C ARG A 426 2.53 22.76 -1.31
N LEU A 427 2.68 24.02 -0.91
CA LEU A 427 3.24 25.07 -1.76
C LEU A 427 4.70 25.33 -1.37
N GLU A 428 5.61 25.14 -2.32
CA GLU A 428 7.04 25.44 -2.15
C GLU A 428 7.44 26.66 -2.99
N PHE A 429 7.88 27.70 -2.28
CA PHE A 429 8.54 28.85 -2.89
C PHE A 429 10.03 28.57 -3.03
N LEU A 430 10.55 28.80 -4.23
CA LEU A 430 11.95 28.59 -4.59
C LEU A 430 12.59 29.92 -4.97
N THR A 431 13.88 30.07 -4.70
CA THR A 431 14.65 31.24 -5.11
C THR A 431 15.90 30.80 -5.86
N VAL A 432 16.21 31.49 -6.95
CA VAL A 432 17.43 31.27 -7.74
C VAL A 432 18.50 32.26 -7.26
N ARG A 433 19.65 31.74 -6.87
CA ARG A 433 20.79 32.55 -6.44
C ARG A 433 21.58 33.07 -7.65
N PRO A 434 22.41 34.12 -7.46
CA PRO A 434 23.28 34.63 -8.54
C PRO A 434 24.26 33.59 -9.10
N ASP A 435 24.60 32.56 -8.32
CA ASP A 435 25.45 31.43 -8.72
C ASP A 435 24.68 30.36 -9.53
N GLY A 436 23.38 30.56 -9.80
CA GLY A 436 22.52 29.62 -10.50
C GLY A 436 21.99 28.47 -9.64
N THR A 437 22.33 28.43 -8.35
CA THR A 437 21.79 27.41 -7.43
C THR A 437 20.37 27.75 -7.02
N VAL A 438 19.51 26.73 -6.90
CA VAL A 438 18.11 26.91 -6.49
C VAL A 438 17.98 26.44 -5.06
N ARG A 439 17.32 27.24 -4.22
CA ARG A 439 17.04 26.87 -2.82
C ARG A 439 15.57 27.06 -2.48
N ARG A 440 15.10 26.27 -1.52
CA ARG A 440 13.80 26.47 -0.91
C ARG A 440 13.83 27.78 -0.11
N LEU A 441 12.88 28.67 -0.40
CA LEU A 441 12.64 29.89 0.36
C LEU A 441 11.70 29.61 1.52
N ARG A 442 10.60 28.89 1.24
CA ARG A 442 9.56 28.55 2.21
C ARG A 442 8.72 27.39 1.69
N ALA A 443 8.25 26.53 2.59
CA ALA A 443 7.19 25.57 2.32
C ALA A 443 6.01 25.88 3.24
N LEU A 444 4.80 25.83 2.70
CA LEU A 444 3.58 26.02 3.48
C LEU A 444 2.42 25.22 2.88
N ARG A 445 1.33 25.12 3.62
CA ARG A 445 0.10 24.43 3.20
C ARG A 445 -0.81 25.43 2.48
N ALA A 446 -1.28 25.08 1.29
CA ALA A 446 -2.31 25.79 0.56
C ALA A 446 -3.62 24.98 0.60
N GLY A 447 -4.68 25.54 1.17
CA GLY A 447 -6.00 24.89 1.19
C GLY A 447 -6.71 24.94 -0.17
N VAL A 448 -7.67 24.04 -0.38
CA VAL A 448 -8.57 24.04 -1.54
C VAL A 448 -10.00 24.21 -1.03
N ARG A 449 -10.78 25.08 -1.69
CA ARG A 449 -12.21 25.24 -1.36
C ARG A 449 -12.96 23.95 -1.68
N GLU A 450 -13.93 23.59 -0.85
CA GLU A 450 -14.70 22.35 -1.02
C GLU A 450 -15.42 22.27 -2.38
N GLY A 451 -16.01 23.39 -2.83
CA GLY A 451 -16.67 23.45 -4.15
C GLY A 451 -15.70 23.21 -5.32
N ASP A 452 -14.47 23.74 -5.22
CA ASP A 452 -13.42 23.53 -6.22
C ASP A 452 -12.97 22.08 -6.23
N ALA A 453 -12.77 21.46 -5.06
CA ALA A 453 -12.39 20.06 -4.95
C ALA A 453 -13.43 19.13 -5.62
N VAL A 454 -14.73 19.38 -5.43
CA VAL A 454 -15.80 18.60 -6.09
C VAL A 454 -15.77 18.78 -7.61
N ALA A 455 -15.62 20.02 -8.09
CA ALA A 455 -15.55 20.32 -9.51
C ALA A 455 -14.30 19.68 -10.17
N TRP A 456 -13.14 19.83 -9.54
CA TRP A 456 -11.87 19.27 -10.01
C TRP A 456 -11.90 17.74 -10.05
N ARG A 457 -12.45 17.08 -9.03
CA ARG A 457 -12.61 15.61 -9.00
C ARG A 457 -13.48 15.14 -10.16
N SER A 458 -14.64 15.79 -10.35
CA SER A 458 -15.59 15.43 -11.39
C SER A 458 -14.97 15.58 -12.79
N TRP A 459 -14.29 16.70 -13.03
CA TRP A 459 -13.60 16.95 -14.29
C TRP A 459 -12.45 15.98 -14.55
N ALA A 460 -11.63 15.72 -13.53
CA ALA A 460 -10.48 14.83 -13.64
C ALA A 460 -10.90 13.38 -13.93
N LEU A 461 -11.94 12.87 -13.24
CA LEU A 461 -12.49 11.54 -13.50
C LEU A 461 -13.07 11.41 -14.90
N ALA A 462 -13.84 12.40 -15.36
CA ALA A 462 -14.40 12.39 -16.70
C ALA A 462 -13.31 12.38 -17.77
N SER A 463 -12.22 13.13 -17.56
CA SER A 463 -11.09 13.20 -18.48
C SER A 463 -10.25 11.91 -18.44
N LEU A 464 -10.00 11.35 -17.24
CA LEU A 464 -9.29 10.09 -17.08
C LEU A 464 -10.02 8.92 -17.71
N ALA A 465 -11.34 8.86 -17.58
CA ALA A 465 -12.15 7.80 -18.21
C ALA A 465 -12.00 7.78 -19.75
N LEU A 466 -11.62 8.89 -20.38
CA LEU A 466 -11.32 8.95 -21.81
C LEU A 466 -9.91 8.46 -22.15
N LEU A 467 -8.91 8.76 -21.29
CA LEU A 467 -7.50 8.39 -21.51
C LEU A 467 -7.18 6.96 -21.09
N ALA A 468 -7.73 6.54 -19.96
CA ALA A 468 -7.55 5.23 -19.34
C ALA A 468 -8.89 4.83 -18.72
N PRO A 469 -9.79 4.17 -19.47
CA PRO A 469 -11.15 3.84 -19.01
C PRO A 469 -11.21 3.04 -17.70
N GLU A 470 -10.14 2.30 -17.41
CA GLU A 470 -9.98 1.52 -16.18
C GLU A 470 -8.68 1.93 -15.48
N PRO A 471 -8.63 1.94 -14.13
CA PRO A 471 -7.42 2.28 -13.37
C PRO A 471 -6.18 1.47 -13.76
N ASP A 472 -6.36 0.18 -14.10
CA ASP A 472 -5.27 -0.70 -14.56
C ASP A 472 -4.62 -0.26 -15.88
N ALA A 473 -5.31 0.55 -16.69
CA ALA A 473 -4.82 1.07 -17.97
C ALA A 473 -3.96 2.35 -17.81
N LEU A 474 -3.97 2.98 -16.63
CA LEU A 474 -3.33 4.27 -16.35
C LEU A 474 -1.81 4.26 -16.60
N ALA A 475 -1.18 3.10 -16.43
CA ALA A 475 0.27 2.96 -16.49
C ALA A 475 0.88 3.12 -17.90
N GLU A 476 0.10 3.00 -18.97
CA GLU A 476 0.59 3.24 -20.34
C GLU A 476 0.64 4.73 -20.68
N PRO A 477 -0.42 5.54 -20.49
CA PRO A 477 -0.35 6.99 -20.58
C PRO A 477 0.80 7.61 -19.77
N LEU A 478 0.93 7.26 -18.48
CA LEU A 478 1.97 7.80 -17.60
C LEU A 478 3.40 7.47 -18.08
N ALA A 479 3.61 6.27 -18.66
CA ALA A 479 4.91 5.90 -19.21
C ALA A 479 5.27 6.72 -20.46
N ARG A 480 4.30 6.99 -21.36
CA ARG A 480 4.55 7.78 -22.58
C ARG A 480 4.94 9.22 -22.26
N GLU A 481 4.35 9.80 -21.22
CA GLU A 481 4.67 11.16 -20.77
C GLU A 481 6.10 11.26 -20.19
N THR A 482 6.56 10.21 -19.52
CA THR A 482 7.91 10.18 -18.93
C THR A 482 9.01 10.02 -19.99
N ASP A 483 8.74 9.28 -21.07
CA ASP A 483 9.67 9.07 -22.20
C ASP A 483 9.69 10.24 -23.21
N GLY A 484 8.71 11.16 -23.13
CA GLY A 484 8.54 12.31 -24.03
C GLY A 484 9.42 13.51 -23.69
N GLY A 485 10.73 13.41 -23.93
CA GLY A 485 11.56 14.61 -24.16
C GLY A 485 11.11 15.36 -25.43
N PRO A 486 11.35 16.68 -25.55
CA PRO A 486 10.84 17.45 -26.67
C PRO A 486 11.67 17.13 -27.93
N ASP A 487 11.20 16.18 -28.74
CA ASP A 487 11.43 16.13 -30.19
C ASP A 487 10.54 15.07 -30.83
N GLY A 488 9.82 15.47 -31.89
CA GLY A 488 9.19 14.54 -32.83
C GLY A 488 7.67 14.44 -32.79
N ARG A 489 6.95 15.56 -32.98
CA ARG A 489 5.75 15.49 -33.83
C ARG A 489 6.26 15.15 -35.23
N ASP A 490 6.02 13.93 -35.70
CA ASP A 490 5.94 13.69 -37.13
C ASP A 490 4.80 12.73 -37.46
N THR A 491 3.95 13.28 -38.31
CA THR A 491 2.87 12.66 -39.04
C THR A 491 3.36 11.50 -39.91
N ALA A 492 2.55 10.44 -39.98
CA ALA A 492 2.37 9.52 -41.10
C ALA A 492 3.60 9.04 -41.87
N ASP A 493 3.92 7.75 -41.76
CA ASP A 493 4.11 6.96 -42.99
C ASP A 493 3.77 5.47 -42.79
N ALA A 494 2.95 4.96 -43.70
CA ALA A 494 2.58 3.58 -43.81
C ALA A 494 3.62 2.87 -44.69
N GLY A 495 4.46 2.02 -44.09
CA GLY A 495 5.56 1.36 -44.78
C GLY A 495 5.75 -0.09 -44.35
N THR A 496 5.02 -0.98 -45.01
CA THR A 496 5.15 -2.44 -45.10
C THR A 496 6.58 -2.97 -44.91
N ARG A 497 6.85 -3.76 -43.85
CA ARG A 497 7.98 -4.71 -43.81
C ARG A 497 7.62 -6.02 -43.09
N THR A 498 7.29 -6.99 -43.92
CA THR A 498 7.45 -8.45 -43.84
C THR A 498 8.03 -9.05 -42.56
N ASP A 499 7.19 -9.84 -41.87
CA ASP A 499 7.58 -10.84 -40.88
C ASP A 499 8.27 -12.05 -41.56
N ALA A 500 9.45 -12.40 -41.07
CA ALA A 500 10.05 -13.72 -41.25
C ALA A 500 10.73 -14.16 -39.92
N PRO A 501 10.50 -15.40 -39.45
CA PRO A 501 11.02 -15.88 -38.18
C PRO A 501 12.48 -16.34 -38.32
N PRO A 502 13.38 -16.12 -37.33
CA PRO A 502 14.68 -16.75 -37.37
C PRO A 502 14.56 -18.21 -36.91
N SER A 503 14.86 -19.08 -37.86
CA SER A 503 15.14 -20.51 -37.69
C SER A 503 16.27 -20.76 -36.69
N SER A 504 16.08 -21.85 -35.94
CA SER A 504 17.09 -22.65 -35.26
C SER A 504 18.34 -22.89 -36.12
N ALA A 505 19.52 -22.68 -35.54
CA ALA A 505 20.77 -23.27 -36.01
C ALA A 505 21.70 -23.60 -34.82
N THR A 506 22.35 -24.75 -34.97
CA THR A 506 23.01 -25.63 -34.03
C THR A 506 24.42 -25.19 -33.59
N GLY A 507 24.76 -25.46 -32.32
CA GLY A 507 25.97 -26.19 -31.94
C GLY A 507 27.34 -25.49 -31.96
N ALA A 508 27.74 -24.97 -30.81
CA ALA A 508 29.16 -24.87 -30.41
C ALA A 508 29.36 -25.56 -29.05
N PRO A 509 30.50 -26.21 -28.78
CA PRO A 509 30.68 -27.05 -27.59
C PRO A 509 30.73 -26.20 -26.31
N ARG A 510 29.82 -26.49 -25.37
CA ARG A 510 29.85 -25.97 -24.00
C ARG A 510 31.14 -26.42 -23.29
N PRO A 511 31.90 -25.53 -22.63
CA PRO A 511 32.86 -25.97 -21.61
C PRO A 511 32.09 -26.65 -20.46
N ALA A 512 32.66 -27.73 -19.92
CA ALA A 512 32.05 -28.59 -18.93
C ALA A 512 31.55 -27.81 -17.69
N ALA A 513 30.35 -28.16 -17.25
CA ALA A 513 29.60 -27.51 -16.18
C ALA A 513 30.27 -27.66 -14.81
N THR A 514 30.52 -26.55 -14.11
CA THR A 514 30.66 -26.50 -12.66
C THR A 514 29.30 -26.22 -12.02
N GLY A 515 28.38 -27.17 -12.17
CA GLY A 515 27.19 -27.25 -11.32
C GLY A 515 27.51 -27.86 -9.96
N LEU A 516 26.52 -27.96 -9.07
CA LEU A 516 26.60 -28.78 -7.85
C LEU A 516 27.26 -30.13 -8.19
N PRO A 517 28.35 -30.53 -7.51
CA PRO A 517 29.05 -31.78 -7.81
C PRO A 517 28.05 -32.92 -7.77
N ALA A 518 28.16 -33.87 -8.72
CA ALA A 518 27.16 -34.94 -8.90
C ALA A 518 26.85 -35.70 -7.60
N ALA A 519 27.82 -35.81 -6.69
CA ALA A 519 27.65 -36.37 -5.36
C ALA A 519 26.76 -35.53 -4.43
N LEU A 520 26.88 -34.20 -4.47
CA LEU A 520 26.08 -33.27 -3.67
C LEU A 520 24.66 -33.16 -4.23
N LEU A 521 24.52 -33.05 -5.54
CA LEU A 521 23.24 -33.07 -6.23
C LEU A 521 22.54 -34.43 -6.04
N GLY A 522 23.30 -35.53 -5.95
CA GLY A 522 22.80 -36.85 -5.55
C GLY A 522 22.31 -36.90 -4.10
N LYS A 523 23.01 -36.26 -3.16
CA LYS A 523 22.58 -36.13 -1.75
C LYS A 523 21.33 -35.27 -1.62
N VAL A 524 21.27 -34.13 -2.29
CA VAL A 524 20.07 -33.27 -2.35
C VAL A 524 18.91 -34.05 -2.95
N LYS A 525 19.08 -34.72 -4.10
CA LYS A 525 18.03 -35.57 -4.68
C LYS A 525 17.59 -36.72 -3.77
N ALA A 526 18.51 -37.31 -3.00
CA ALA A 526 18.18 -38.37 -2.05
C ALA A 526 17.38 -37.84 -0.85
N LEU A 527 17.71 -36.64 -0.36
CA LEU A 527 16.96 -35.96 0.70
C LEU A 527 15.56 -35.55 0.19
N LEU A 528 15.47 -34.98 -1.01
CA LEU A 528 14.19 -34.65 -1.65
C LEU A 528 13.33 -35.91 -1.88
N ARG A 529 13.93 -37.03 -2.33
CA ARG A 529 13.20 -38.30 -2.51
C ARG A 529 12.67 -38.86 -1.19
N LYS A 530 13.39 -38.67 -0.08
CA LYS A 530 12.92 -39.08 1.26
C LYS A 530 11.80 -38.18 1.78
N ALA A 531 11.81 -36.91 1.40
CA ALA A 531 10.71 -36.00 1.72
C ALA A 531 9.44 -36.27 0.89
N GLU A 532 9.59 -36.81 -0.32
CA GLU A 532 8.47 -37.17 -1.21
C GLU A 532 7.93 -38.61 -0.98
N ASP A 533 8.49 -39.36 -0.02
CA ASP A 533 8.04 -40.73 0.28
C ASP A 533 6.63 -40.70 0.88
N PRO A 534 5.63 -41.41 0.30
CA PRO A 534 4.28 -41.48 0.87
C PRO A 534 4.21 -42.04 2.30
N GLY A 535 5.27 -42.71 2.77
CA GLY A 535 5.40 -43.20 4.13
C GLY A 535 6.07 -42.24 5.12
N ALA A 536 6.60 -41.10 4.68
CA ALA A 536 7.20 -40.11 5.56
C ALA A 536 6.13 -39.29 6.29
N THR A 537 6.33 -39.10 7.60
CA THR A 537 5.49 -38.16 8.37
C THR A 537 5.76 -36.72 7.93
N GLU A 538 4.80 -35.82 8.16
CA GLU A 538 4.94 -34.40 7.80
C GLU A 538 6.15 -33.75 8.49
N GLU A 539 6.51 -34.20 9.69
CA GLU A 539 7.69 -33.76 10.42
C GLU A 539 8.99 -34.29 9.82
N GLU A 540 9.04 -35.57 9.42
CA GLU A 540 10.22 -36.17 8.79
C GLU A 540 10.50 -35.59 7.40
N ALA A 541 9.45 -35.36 6.61
CA ALA A 541 9.57 -34.73 5.29
C ALA A 541 10.17 -33.31 5.41
N ARG A 542 9.72 -32.54 6.42
CA ARG A 542 10.25 -31.21 6.74
C ARG A 542 11.72 -31.23 7.11
N VAL A 543 12.17 -32.22 7.91
CA VAL A 543 13.58 -32.37 8.30
C VAL A 543 14.48 -32.70 7.10
N PHE A 544 14.03 -33.54 6.16
CA PHE A 544 14.81 -33.87 4.97
C PHE A 544 14.94 -32.69 3.99
N LEU A 545 13.87 -31.91 3.83
CA LEU A 545 13.87 -30.69 3.01
C LEU A 545 14.74 -29.58 3.63
N GLU A 546 14.69 -29.41 4.95
CA GLU A 546 15.58 -28.52 5.70
C GLU A 546 17.05 -28.85 5.44
N LYS A 547 17.43 -30.13 5.57
CA LYS A 547 18.82 -30.54 5.35
C LYS A 547 19.28 -30.33 3.91
N ALA A 548 18.38 -30.43 2.94
CA ALA A 548 18.68 -30.16 1.54
C ALA A 548 18.95 -28.66 1.30
N THR A 549 18.11 -27.78 1.85
CA THR A 549 18.23 -26.33 1.67
C THR A 549 19.42 -25.73 2.42
N GLU A 550 19.67 -26.16 3.66
CA GLU A 550 20.87 -25.76 4.41
C GLU A 550 22.15 -26.11 3.64
N LEU A 551 22.19 -27.33 3.09
CA LEU A 551 23.33 -27.83 2.34
C LEU A 551 23.52 -27.10 0.99
N MET A 552 22.45 -26.68 0.33
CA MET A 552 22.52 -25.84 -0.88
C MET A 552 22.98 -24.42 -0.56
N ALA A 553 22.45 -23.79 0.50
CA ALA A 553 22.82 -22.43 0.90
C ALA A 553 24.28 -22.36 1.35
N LYS A 554 24.73 -23.32 2.17
CA LYS A 554 26.12 -23.44 2.59
C LYS A 554 27.06 -23.66 1.40
N TYR A 555 26.70 -24.55 0.48
CA TYR A 555 27.51 -24.80 -0.71
C TYR A 555 27.61 -23.57 -1.61
N GLY A 556 26.51 -22.82 -1.82
CA GLY A 556 26.53 -21.60 -2.61
C GLY A 556 27.51 -20.55 -2.07
N ILE A 557 27.56 -20.38 -0.74
CA ILE A 557 28.49 -19.48 -0.07
C ILE A 557 29.93 -20.02 -0.16
N GLU A 558 30.15 -21.31 0.11
CA GLU A 558 31.48 -21.94 0.00
C GLU A 558 32.04 -21.85 -1.42
N GLN A 559 31.22 -22.06 -2.46
CA GLN A 559 31.62 -21.88 -3.85
C GLN A 559 31.95 -20.43 -4.18
N ALA A 560 31.15 -19.47 -3.70
CA ALA A 560 31.46 -18.06 -3.89
C ALA A 560 32.84 -17.69 -3.30
N MET A 561 33.17 -18.24 -2.13
CA MET A 561 34.48 -18.06 -1.49
C MET A 561 35.62 -18.81 -2.20
N LEU A 562 35.35 -19.96 -2.81
CA LEU A 562 36.33 -20.72 -3.59
C LEU A 562 36.62 -20.06 -4.94
N ASP A 563 35.59 -19.60 -5.64
CA ASP A 563 35.69 -18.89 -6.92
C ASP A 563 36.55 -17.62 -6.78
N ASP A 564 36.39 -16.87 -5.70
CA ASP A 564 37.20 -15.67 -5.40
C ASP A 564 38.70 -15.99 -5.26
N ARG A 565 39.04 -17.18 -4.73
CA ARG A 565 40.43 -17.61 -4.48
C ARG A 565 41.13 -18.18 -5.71
N SER A 566 40.42 -18.82 -6.63
CA SER A 566 41.03 -19.49 -7.79
C SER A 566 40.93 -18.67 -9.08
N GLN A 567 39.72 -18.20 -9.42
CA GLN A 567 39.42 -17.37 -10.59
C GLN A 567 37.95 -16.94 -10.51
N PRO A 568 37.62 -15.63 -10.58
CA PRO A 568 36.24 -15.19 -10.43
C PRO A 568 35.37 -15.83 -11.51
N GLY A 569 34.39 -16.62 -11.07
CA GLY A 569 33.41 -17.25 -11.95
C GLY A 569 32.73 -16.21 -12.84
N ARG A 570 32.30 -16.60 -14.05
CA ARG A 570 31.53 -15.72 -14.92
C ARG A 570 30.04 -15.91 -14.66
N PRO A 571 29.24 -14.84 -14.56
CA PRO A 571 27.79 -14.98 -14.52
C PRO A 571 27.31 -15.62 -15.83
N VAL A 572 26.25 -16.40 -15.73
CA VAL A 572 25.57 -17.03 -16.86
C VAL A 572 24.10 -16.58 -16.88
N ASP A 573 23.50 -16.67 -18.04
CA ASP A 573 22.10 -16.34 -18.26
C ASP A 573 21.27 -17.58 -18.66
N ARG A 574 20.02 -17.62 -18.20
CA ARG A 574 19.08 -18.73 -18.44
C ARG A 574 17.68 -18.19 -18.71
N ILE A 575 17.08 -18.61 -19.82
CA ILE A 575 15.67 -18.31 -20.12
C ILE A 575 14.81 -19.47 -19.64
N VAL A 576 13.82 -19.17 -18.81
CA VAL A 576 12.82 -20.10 -18.31
C VAL A 576 11.48 -19.80 -18.97
N ASP A 577 10.96 -20.75 -19.74
CA ASP A 577 9.62 -20.71 -20.33
C ASP A 577 8.59 -21.29 -19.35
N LEU A 578 7.70 -20.43 -18.85
CA LEU A 578 6.65 -20.79 -17.91
C LEU A 578 5.41 -21.32 -18.63
N ARG A 579 4.77 -22.31 -18.03
CA ARG A 579 3.59 -22.97 -18.59
C ARG A 579 2.34 -22.66 -17.74
N PRO A 580 1.17 -22.48 -18.37
CA PRO A 580 -0.11 -22.39 -17.66
C PRO A 580 -0.32 -23.58 -16.71
N PRO A 581 -1.12 -23.42 -15.62
CA PRO A 581 -1.94 -22.25 -15.28
C PRO A 581 -1.18 -21.15 -14.51
N TYR A 582 -1.80 -19.98 -14.35
CA TYR A 582 -1.29 -18.86 -13.53
C TYR A 582 0.13 -18.39 -13.88
N VAL A 583 0.44 -18.28 -15.18
CA VAL A 583 1.77 -17.91 -15.69
C VAL A 583 2.28 -16.61 -15.06
N LYS A 584 1.39 -15.64 -14.81
CA LYS A 584 1.75 -14.38 -14.15
C LYS A 584 2.22 -14.67 -12.72
N GLU A 585 1.43 -15.31 -11.88
CA GLU A 585 1.76 -15.56 -10.47
C GLU A 585 3.00 -16.47 -10.34
N VAL A 586 3.13 -17.48 -11.20
CA VAL A 586 4.31 -18.36 -11.28
C VAL A 586 5.57 -17.57 -11.67
N ARG A 587 5.44 -16.59 -12.58
CA ARG A 587 6.53 -15.68 -12.96
C ARG A 587 6.99 -14.82 -11.78
N TRP A 588 6.04 -14.37 -10.96
CA TRP A 588 6.33 -13.61 -9.74
C TRP A 588 7.06 -14.44 -8.70
N LEU A 589 6.60 -15.67 -8.46
CA LEU A 589 7.26 -16.61 -7.56
C LEU A 589 8.72 -16.83 -7.99
N LEU A 590 8.97 -17.14 -9.26
CA LEU A 590 10.34 -17.35 -9.77
C LEU A 590 11.21 -16.10 -9.62
N GLY A 591 10.67 -14.93 -9.99
CA GLY A 591 11.40 -13.68 -9.88
C GLY A 591 11.81 -13.35 -8.44
N ARG A 592 10.90 -13.52 -7.48
CA ARG A 592 11.18 -13.27 -6.06
C ARG A 592 12.18 -14.27 -5.48
N ILE A 593 12.03 -15.57 -5.75
CA ILE A 593 13.00 -16.59 -5.34
C ILE A 593 14.39 -16.27 -5.89
N ALA A 594 14.48 -16.01 -7.20
CA ALA A 594 15.74 -15.70 -7.87
C ALA A 594 16.43 -14.50 -7.23
N PHE A 595 15.68 -13.44 -6.94
CA PHE A 595 16.20 -12.25 -6.28
C PHE A 595 16.81 -12.57 -4.90
N GLU A 596 16.12 -13.33 -4.06
CA GLU A 596 16.61 -13.65 -2.72
C GLU A 596 17.84 -14.57 -2.73
N VAL A 597 17.99 -15.41 -3.76
CA VAL A 597 19.19 -16.25 -3.96
C VAL A 597 20.28 -15.55 -4.79
N ARG A 598 20.29 -14.21 -4.84
CA ARG A 598 21.32 -13.38 -5.49
C ARG A 598 21.38 -13.50 -7.02
N CYS A 599 20.29 -13.93 -7.66
CA CYS A 599 20.13 -13.85 -9.11
C CYS A 599 19.33 -12.60 -9.51
N ARG A 600 19.56 -12.08 -10.71
CA ARG A 600 18.82 -10.96 -11.28
C ARG A 600 17.78 -11.47 -12.28
N PRO A 601 16.47 -11.42 -11.97
CA PRO A 601 15.42 -11.74 -12.93
C PRO A 601 15.14 -10.54 -13.84
N VAL A 602 14.98 -10.83 -15.13
CA VAL A 602 14.50 -9.90 -16.16
C VAL A 602 13.28 -10.48 -16.83
N PHE A 603 12.38 -9.58 -17.18
CA PHE A 603 11.05 -9.82 -17.65
C PHE A 603 10.94 -9.24 -19.06
N PRO A 604 11.24 -10.02 -20.12
CA PRO A 604 11.30 -9.47 -21.47
C PRO A 604 9.95 -8.89 -21.89
N GLY A 605 9.95 -7.67 -22.43
CA GLY A 605 8.75 -7.00 -22.95
C GLY A 605 8.23 -7.62 -24.25
N GLY A 606 6.99 -7.27 -24.62
CA GLY A 606 6.34 -7.69 -25.87
C GLY A 606 5.30 -8.80 -25.69
N LYS A 607 4.25 -8.78 -26.54
CA LYS A 607 3.07 -9.69 -26.45
C LYS A 607 3.42 -11.18 -26.42
N ASN A 608 4.53 -11.59 -27.07
CA ASN A 608 4.95 -12.99 -27.16
C ASN A 608 5.87 -13.46 -26.01
N ASN A 609 6.31 -12.57 -25.11
CA ASN A 609 7.27 -12.88 -24.05
C ASN A 609 6.65 -12.96 -22.65
N GLY A 610 5.31 -12.90 -22.54
CA GLY A 610 4.60 -12.89 -21.24
C GLY A 610 4.83 -14.14 -20.38
N HIS A 611 5.32 -15.23 -20.96
CA HIS A 611 5.62 -16.49 -20.28
C HIS A 611 7.11 -16.70 -20.00
N ARG A 612 7.98 -15.75 -20.37
CA ARG A 612 9.43 -15.90 -20.22
C ARG A 612 9.96 -15.13 -19.02
N VAL A 613 10.91 -15.74 -18.33
CA VAL A 613 11.75 -15.09 -17.33
C VAL A 613 13.20 -15.34 -17.70
N HIS A 614 13.98 -14.27 -17.80
CA HIS A 614 15.39 -14.34 -18.10
C HIS A 614 16.16 -14.12 -16.80
N LEU A 615 16.85 -15.15 -16.32
CA LEU A 615 17.60 -15.12 -15.06
C LEU A 615 19.08 -14.93 -15.35
N PHE A 616 19.70 -13.99 -14.65
CA PHE A 616 21.14 -13.78 -14.65
C PHE A 616 21.69 -14.13 -13.27
N GLY A 617 22.76 -14.90 -13.19
CA GLY A 617 23.33 -15.28 -11.92
C GLY A 617 24.52 -16.20 -12.09
N PHE A 618 25.10 -16.62 -10.98
CA PHE A 618 26.10 -17.69 -10.99
C PHE A 618 25.40 -19.05 -11.00
N GLU A 619 26.05 -20.07 -11.58
CA GLU A 619 25.43 -21.39 -11.79
C GLU A 619 24.92 -22.03 -10.48
N ALA A 620 25.64 -21.86 -9.37
CA ALA A 620 25.21 -22.36 -8.05
C ALA A 620 23.94 -21.67 -7.52
N ASP A 621 23.84 -20.35 -7.72
CA ASP A 621 22.69 -19.54 -7.29
C ASP A 621 21.47 -19.83 -8.19
N LEU A 622 21.68 -19.98 -9.51
CA LEU A 622 20.63 -20.38 -10.46
C LEU A 622 20.09 -21.78 -10.17
N GLN A 623 20.96 -22.73 -9.81
CA GLN A 623 20.53 -24.08 -9.42
C GLN A 623 19.72 -24.06 -8.13
N THR A 624 20.10 -23.23 -7.16
CA THR A 624 19.33 -23.04 -5.93
C THR A 624 17.95 -22.44 -6.24
N ALA A 625 17.89 -21.44 -7.13
CA ALA A 625 16.63 -20.87 -7.60
C ALA A 625 15.73 -21.92 -8.24
N ASP A 626 16.29 -22.77 -9.12
CA ASP A 626 15.56 -23.82 -9.83
C ASP A 626 14.95 -24.86 -8.87
N VAL A 627 15.72 -25.31 -7.87
CA VAL A 627 15.23 -26.29 -6.89
C VAL A 627 14.13 -25.71 -6.01
N LEU A 628 14.34 -24.51 -5.47
CA LEU A 628 13.33 -23.82 -4.65
C LEU A 628 12.06 -23.54 -5.47
N PHE A 629 12.23 -23.06 -6.70
CA PHE A 629 11.10 -22.77 -7.58
C PHE A 629 10.30 -24.02 -7.93
N ALA A 630 10.96 -25.15 -8.22
CA ALA A 630 10.28 -26.40 -8.51
C ALA A 630 9.38 -26.85 -7.34
N SER A 631 9.91 -26.82 -6.12
CA SER A 631 9.15 -27.18 -4.90
C SER A 631 8.03 -26.20 -4.61
N LEU A 632 8.34 -24.91 -4.50
CA LEU A 632 7.39 -23.88 -4.09
C LEU A 632 6.29 -23.66 -5.12
N ARG A 633 6.57 -23.88 -6.42
CA ARG A 633 5.54 -23.84 -7.46
C ARG A 633 4.50 -24.95 -7.26
N LEU A 634 4.93 -26.16 -6.93
CA LEU A 634 4.02 -27.28 -6.67
C LEU A 634 3.16 -27.00 -5.42
N GLN A 635 3.79 -26.54 -4.34
CA GLN A 635 3.10 -26.17 -3.10
C GLN A 635 2.10 -25.03 -3.32
N MET A 636 2.49 -23.98 -4.05
CA MET A 636 1.63 -22.84 -4.35
C MET A 636 0.39 -23.26 -5.16
N LEU A 637 0.58 -24.06 -6.23
CA LEU A 637 -0.55 -24.48 -7.06
C LEU A 637 -1.51 -25.40 -6.28
N ALA A 638 -0.98 -26.37 -5.54
CA ALA A 638 -1.80 -27.28 -4.73
C ALA A 638 -2.46 -26.57 -3.53
N GLY A 639 -1.76 -25.61 -2.92
CA GLY A 639 -2.24 -24.79 -1.81
C GLY A 639 -3.38 -23.86 -2.23
N ALA A 640 -3.26 -23.19 -3.38
CA ALA A 640 -4.33 -22.34 -3.92
C ALA A 640 -5.62 -23.14 -4.19
N ASP A 641 -5.52 -24.34 -4.77
CA ASP A 641 -6.68 -25.22 -4.99
C ASP A 641 -7.28 -25.78 -3.70
N ARG A 642 -6.47 -25.91 -2.65
CA ARG A 642 -6.94 -26.34 -1.31
C ARG A 642 -7.63 -25.20 -0.59
N ALA A 643 -7.04 -24.01 -0.61
CA ALA A 643 -7.59 -22.83 0.04
C ALA A 643 -8.90 -22.39 -0.63
N ASP A 644 -8.95 -22.38 -1.96
CA ASP A 644 -10.17 -22.10 -2.72
C ASP A 644 -11.34 -23.02 -2.35
N ARG A 645 -11.08 -24.29 -2.04
CA ARG A 645 -12.13 -25.23 -1.64
C ARG A 645 -12.56 -25.11 -0.18
N ARG A 646 -11.72 -24.54 0.68
CA ARG A 646 -11.91 -24.55 2.15
C ARG A 646 -12.30 -23.19 2.71
N HIS A 647 -11.78 -22.13 2.10
CA HIS A 647 -11.73 -20.79 2.69
C HIS A 647 -12.27 -19.71 1.73
N ARG A 648 -12.55 -20.04 0.46
CA ARG A 648 -13.17 -19.08 -0.47
C ARG A 648 -14.62 -18.81 -0.03
N PRO A 649 -15.00 -17.54 0.18
CA PRO A 649 -16.38 -17.13 0.37
C PRO A 649 -17.30 -17.65 -0.74
N ASP A 650 -18.52 -18.03 -0.37
CA ASP A 650 -19.56 -18.38 -1.34
C ASP A 650 -19.90 -17.15 -2.20
N GLY A 651 -19.80 -17.28 -3.53
CA GLY A 651 -20.01 -16.19 -4.49
C GLY A 651 -18.74 -15.58 -5.09
N GLU A 652 -17.56 -15.73 -4.48
CA GLU A 652 -16.31 -15.19 -5.04
C GLU A 652 -15.81 -16.02 -6.25
N ASP A 653 -15.27 -15.34 -7.27
CA ASP A 653 -14.63 -16.00 -8.40
C ASP A 653 -13.40 -16.82 -7.95
N SER A 654 -13.40 -18.11 -8.27
CA SER A 654 -12.33 -19.05 -7.89
C SER A 654 -10.96 -18.60 -8.38
N ARG A 655 -10.88 -17.96 -9.56
CA ARG A 655 -9.62 -17.49 -10.13
C ARG A 655 -9.12 -16.24 -9.40
N ALA A 656 -9.99 -15.30 -9.03
CA ALA A 656 -9.64 -14.12 -8.25
C ALA A 656 -9.12 -14.51 -6.85
N TYR A 657 -9.84 -15.38 -6.15
CA TYR A 657 -9.43 -15.89 -4.83
C TYR A 657 -8.05 -16.57 -4.88
N LYS A 658 -7.87 -17.53 -5.80
CA LYS A 658 -6.60 -18.25 -5.98
C LYS A 658 -5.44 -17.32 -6.28
N ARG A 659 -5.63 -16.31 -7.14
CA ARG A 659 -4.57 -15.35 -7.48
C ARG A 659 -4.18 -14.49 -6.29
N SER A 660 -5.17 -14.05 -5.52
CA SER A 660 -4.92 -13.30 -4.28
C SER A 660 -4.17 -14.15 -3.25
N TRP A 661 -4.62 -15.38 -3.03
CA TRP A 661 -3.94 -16.35 -2.17
C TRP A 661 -2.49 -16.61 -2.62
N MET A 662 -2.24 -16.79 -3.93
CA MET A 662 -0.89 -17.01 -4.44
C MET A 662 0.03 -15.82 -4.16
N LEU A 663 -0.47 -14.59 -4.19
CA LEU A 663 0.33 -13.39 -3.91
C LEU A 663 0.72 -13.31 -2.43
N GLY A 664 -0.20 -13.63 -1.51
CA GLY A 664 0.11 -13.73 -0.09
C GLY A 664 1.09 -14.85 0.22
N PHE A 665 0.92 -16.02 -0.41
CA PHE A 665 1.86 -17.14 -0.31
C PHE A 665 3.25 -16.75 -0.79
N ILE A 666 3.35 -16.12 -1.97
CA ILE A 666 4.61 -15.63 -2.54
C ILE A 666 5.31 -14.65 -1.59
N ARG A 667 4.58 -13.69 -1.00
CA ARG A 667 5.14 -12.74 -0.03
C ARG A 667 5.82 -13.48 1.12
N GLU A 668 5.07 -14.36 1.79
CA GLU A 668 5.54 -15.02 3.00
C GLU A 668 6.73 -15.93 2.74
N VAL A 669 6.68 -16.77 1.69
CA VAL A 669 7.82 -17.65 1.37
C VAL A 669 9.07 -16.85 1.00
N THR A 670 8.91 -15.69 0.36
CA THR A 670 10.04 -14.81 0.01
C THR A 670 10.69 -14.22 1.27
N VAL A 671 9.89 -13.73 2.22
CA VAL A 671 10.37 -13.22 3.52
C VAL A 671 11.17 -14.30 4.24
N ARG A 672 10.66 -15.53 4.28
CA ARG A 672 11.32 -16.64 4.95
C ARG A 672 12.60 -17.09 4.24
N ILE A 673 12.64 -17.11 2.90
CA ILE A 673 13.88 -17.40 2.14
C ILE A 673 14.94 -16.34 2.42
N ARG A 674 14.56 -15.05 2.48
CA ARG A 674 15.47 -13.96 2.82
C ARG A 674 16.11 -14.18 4.18
N ALA A 675 15.30 -14.50 5.20
CA ALA A 675 15.77 -14.78 6.54
C ALA A 675 16.75 -15.98 6.56
N ALA A 676 16.44 -17.05 5.84
CA ALA A 676 17.33 -18.22 5.72
C ALA A 676 18.67 -17.87 5.05
N GLN A 677 18.65 -17.05 4.00
CA GLN A 677 19.88 -16.56 3.34
C GLN A 677 20.72 -15.67 4.26
N GLN A 678 20.09 -14.80 5.05
CA GLN A 678 20.78 -13.97 6.05
C GLN A 678 21.40 -14.81 7.16
N ALA A 679 20.68 -15.81 7.68
CA ALA A 679 21.20 -16.73 8.69
C ALA A 679 22.41 -17.54 8.18
N ALA A 680 22.36 -18.02 6.93
CA ALA A 680 23.46 -18.73 6.30
C ALA A 680 24.71 -17.85 6.12
N ARG A 681 24.53 -16.57 5.74
CA ARG A 681 25.62 -15.59 5.66
C ARG A 681 26.27 -15.37 7.03
N ALA A 682 25.46 -15.11 8.05
CA ALA A 682 25.96 -14.89 9.40
C ALA A 682 26.68 -16.13 9.98
N ALA A 683 26.23 -17.35 9.63
CA ALA A 683 26.90 -18.59 10.02
C ALA A 683 28.27 -18.76 9.33
N ALA A 684 28.36 -18.40 8.04
CA ALA A 684 29.62 -18.45 7.29
C ALA A 684 30.64 -17.42 7.80
N GLU A 685 30.20 -16.23 8.18
CA GLU A 685 31.05 -15.19 8.80
C GLU A 685 31.61 -15.67 10.15
N ARG A 686 30.77 -16.21 11.03
CA ARG A 686 31.23 -16.79 12.31
C ARG A 686 32.21 -17.95 12.14
N GLY A 687 32.06 -18.74 11.08
CA GLY A 687 32.98 -19.84 10.76
C GLY A 687 34.36 -19.36 10.27
N ALA A 688 34.45 -18.14 9.71
CA ALA A 688 35.71 -17.53 9.30
C ALA A 688 36.49 -16.93 10.48
N ASP A 689 35.80 -16.53 11.56
CA ASP A 689 36.37 -15.88 12.75
C ASP A 689 36.71 -16.85 13.92
N GLY A 690 36.54 -18.16 13.73
CA GLY A 690 36.77 -19.17 14.78
C GLY A 690 38.26 -19.47 15.09
N PRO A 691 38.59 -19.99 16.30
CA PRO A 691 39.97 -20.19 16.77
C PRO A 691 40.78 -21.31 16.05
N GLY A 692 40.29 -21.80 14.91
CA GLY A 692 40.96 -22.73 14.01
C GLY A 692 41.06 -22.24 12.56
N GLY A 693 40.75 -20.96 12.28
CA GLY A 693 41.09 -20.33 11.00
C GLY A 693 42.62 -20.35 10.78
N PRO A 694 43.12 -20.28 9.53
CA PRO A 694 44.55 -20.36 9.21
C PRO A 694 45.31 -19.16 9.81
N GLY A 695 45.60 -19.24 11.10
CA GLY A 695 46.48 -18.36 11.85
C GLY A 695 47.91 -18.79 11.62
N GLY A 696 48.44 -18.43 10.46
CA GLY A 696 49.84 -18.60 10.11
C GLY A 696 50.10 -17.99 8.74
N GLU A 697 50.76 -16.82 8.73
CA GLU A 697 51.44 -16.09 7.63
C GLU A 697 50.73 -15.89 6.25
N ASP A 698 49.65 -16.61 5.93
CA ASP A 698 48.86 -16.53 4.68
C ASP A 698 47.57 -15.68 4.82
N ALA A 699 47.43 -14.89 5.88
CA ALA A 699 46.23 -14.10 6.18
C ALA A 699 46.03 -12.85 5.31
N GLN A 700 46.96 -12.53 4.41
CA GLN A 700 46.94 -11.31 3.58
C GLN A 700 46.08 -11.39 2.30
N GLY A 701 45.29 -12.46 2.12
CA GLY A 701 44.49 -12.67 0.89
C GLY A 701 43.02 -13.05 1.08
N VAL A 702 42.50 -13.22 2.31
CA VAL A 702 41.12 -13.70 2.52
C VAL A 702 40.16 -12.52 2.64
N ARG A 703 39.37 -12.27 1.60
CA ARG A 703 38.29 -11.27 1.58
C ARG A 703 37.10 -11.73 2.42
N SER A 704 36.36 -10.79 3.01
CA SER A 704 35.17 -11.10 3.83
C SER A 704 34.02 -11.64 2.96
N VAL A 705 33.20 -12.54 3.53
CA VAL A 705 32.05 -13.17 2.84
C VAL A 705 31.10 -12.11 2.27
N ALA A 706 30.78 -11.08 3.06
CA ALA A 706 29.93 -9.97 2.64
C ALA A 706 30.48 -9.24 1.40
N LEU A 707 31.80 -8.99 1.34
CA LEU A 707 32.44 -8.32 0.21
C LEU A 707 32.41 -9.18 -1.06
N VAL A 708 32.71 -10.46 -0.95
CA VAL A 708 32.67 -11.42 -2.07
C VAL A 708 31.26 -11.51 -2.66
N LEU A 709 30.22 -11.55 -1.81
CA LEU A 709 28.83 -11.59 -2.26
C LEU A 709 28.41 -10.27 -2.92
N ALA A 710 28.85 -9.12 -2.41
CA ALA A 710 28.57 -7.81 -3.00
C ALA A 710 29.20 -7.65 -4.39
N ASP A 711 30.47 -8.05 -4.56
CA ASP A 711 31.17 -8.03 -5.85
C ASP A 711 30.45 -8.92 -6.88
N ARG A 712 29.98 -10.11 -6.47
CA ARG A 712 29.21 -11.01 -7.35
C ARG A 712 27.89 -10.40 -7.79
N THR A 713 27.17 -9.72 -6.90
CA THR A 713 25.94 -9.01 -7.26
C THR A 713 26.22 -7.89 -8.28
N ALA A 714 27.29 -7.11 -8.09
CA ALA A 714 27.68 -6.06 -9.04
C ALA A 714 28.04 -6.63 -10.43
N VAL A 715 28.72 -7.78 -10.48
CA VAL A 715 29.06 -8.48 -11.72
C VAL A 715 27.79 -8.98 -12.45
N VAL A 716 26.80 -9.49 -11.72
CA VAL A 716 25.51 -9.92 -12.29
C VAL A 716 24.72 -8.73 -12.85
N GLU A 717 24.66 -7.61 -12.13
CA GLU A 717 24.00 -6.39 -12.60
C GLU A 717 24.67 -5.81 -13.85
N ALA A 718 26.00 -5.77 -13.91
CA ALA A 718 26.74 -5.34 -15.09
C ALA A 718 26.44 -6.23 -16.30
N HIS A 719 26.38 -7.56 -16.11
CA HIS A 719 26.03 -8.50 -17.16
C HIS A 719 24.59 -8.33 -17.65
N CYS A 720 23.64 -8.09 -16.75
CA CYS A 720 22.25 -7.77 -17.07
C CYS A 720 22.13 -6.46 -17.87
N ALA A 721 22.79 -5.38 -17.41
CA ALA A 721 22.76 -4.06 -18.06
C ALA A 721 23.34 -4.10 -19.48
N ALA A 722 24.40 -4.90 -19.71
CA ALA A 722 24.97 -5.10 -21.05
C ALA A 722 23.96 -5.73 -22.02
N ARG A 723 23.06 -6.61 -21.53
CA ARG A 723 22.06 -7.29 -22.34
C ARG A 723 20.75 -6.52 -22.48
N TYR A 724 20.39 -5.73 -21.47
CA TYR A 724 19.17 -4.92 -21.35
C TYR A 724 19.50 -3.49 -20.92
N PRO A 725 20.01 -2.63 -21.83
CA PRO A 725 20.41 -1.27 -21.50
C PRO A 725 19.24 -0.32 -21.19
N LYS A 726 18.01 -0.70 -21.56
CA LYS A 726 16.77 0.05 -21.32
C LYS A 726 15.78 -0.78 -20.52
N LEU A 727 16.18 -1.20 -19.31
CA LEU A 727 15.33 -2.02 -18.44
C LEU A 727 14.48 -1.12 -17.53
N GLY A 728 13.16 -1.15 -17.70
CA GLY A 728 12.21 -0.49 -16.80
C GLY A 728 11.93 -1.29 -15.53
N THR A 729 11.36 -0.64 -14.52
CA THR A 729 10.96 -1.27 -13.25
C THR A 729 9.78 -2.21 -13.46
N ALA A 730 9.82 -3.39 -12.83
CA ALA A 730 8.71 -4.33 -12.86
C ALA A 730 7.54 -3.80 -12.01
N ARG A 731 6.36 -3.63 -12.62
CA ARG A 731 5.15 -3.14 -11.95
C ARG A 731 4.69 -4.11 -10.85
N PRO A 732 4.19 -3.64 -9.70
CA PRO A 732 3.40 -4.43 -8.75
C PRO A 732 2.23 -5.17 -9.44
N THR A 733 1.80 -6.30 -8.90
CA THR A 733 0.57 -6.96 -9.35
C THR A 733 -0.53 -6.70 -8.34
N LYS A 734 -1.63 -6.09 -8.80
CA LYS A 734 -2.83 -5.90 -8.01
C LYS A 734 -3.54 -7.23 -7.72
N THR A 735 -3.98 -7.38 -6.49
CA THR A 735 -4.90 -8.42 -6.01
C THR A 735 -6.34 -7.97 -6.27
N LYS A 736 -7.24 -8.88 -6.68
CA LYS A 736 -8.69 -8.59 -6.82
C LYS A 736 -9.56 -9.59 -6.03
N GLY A 737 -8.97 -10.31 -5.08
CA GLY A 737 -9.63 -11.40 -4.36
C GLY A 737 -9.25 -11.41 -2.89
N THR A 738 -10.01 -12.13 -2.07
CA THR A 738 -9.89 -12.10 -0.60
C THR A 738 -8.82 -13.06 -0.05
N GLY A 739 -8.32 -13.97 -0.89
CA GLY A 739 -7.45 -15.07 -0.47
C GLY A 739 -6.06 -14.70 0.06
N TYR A 740 -5.61 -13.45 -0.06
CA TYR A 740 -4.25 -13.00 0.27
C TYR A 740 -3.77 -13.45 1.65
N TRP A 741 -4.54 -13.15 2.69
CA TRP A 741 -4.13 -13.44 4.07
C TRP A 741 -4.10 -14.93 4.40
N GLN A 742 -5.02 -15.71 3.82
CA GLN A 742 -4.94 -17.16 3.90
C GLN A 742 -3.68 -17.67 3.18
N GLY A 743 -3.29 -17.03 2.08
CA GLY A 743 -2.02 -17.28 1.39
C GLY A 743 -0.81 -17.02 2.28
N VAL A 744 -0.81 -15.91 3.03
CA VAL A 744 0.24 -15.60 4.02
C VAL A 744 0.28 -16.67 5.12
N ALA A 745 -0.88 -17.03 5.68
CA ALA A 745 -0.96 -18.04 6.75
C ALA A 745 -0.46 -19.42 6.28
N ASP A 746 -0.85 -19.85 5.09
CA ASP A 746 -0.38 -21.11 4.49
C ASP A 746 1.11 -21.01 4.11
N GLY A 747 1.56 -19.84 3.68
CA GLY A 747 2.96 -19.53 3.39
C GLY A 747 3.90 -19.67 4.60
N ARG A 748 3.40 -19.44 5.82
CA ARG A 748 4.16 -19.68 7.07
C ARG A 748 4.47 -21.15 7.29
N HIS A 749 3.59 -22.01 6.80
CA HIS A 749 3.72 -23.47 6.87
C HIS A 749 4.35 -24.06 5.61
N ALA A 750 4.55 -23.25 4.58
CA ALA A 750 5.18 -23.70 3.34
C ALA A 750 6.58 -24.26 3.62
N ASP A 751 6.95 -25.30 2.91
CA ASP A 751 8.28 -25.84 3.01
C ASP A 751 9.22 -25.06 2.10
N ILE A 752 9.86 -24.04 2.68
CA ILE A 752 10.96 -23.29 2.06
C ILE A 752 12.34 -23.91 2.40
N GLY A 753 12.35 -25.05 3.09
CA GLY A 753 13.52 -25.73 3.62
C GLY A 753 14.06 -25.20 4.94
N GLY A 754 13.22 -24.93 5.95
CA GLY A 754 13.73 -24.61 7.30
C GLY A 754 12.72 -24.53 8.45
N HIS A 755 13.12 -25.08 9.63
CA HIS A 755 12.95 -24.57 11.01
C HIS A 755 13.60 -25.53 12.04
N ALA A 756 14.77 -25.21 12.61
CA ALA A 756 15.21 -25.67 13.94
C ALA A 756 16.45 -24.91 14.49
N PHE A 757 16.26 -23.75 15.14
CA PHE A 757 17.09 -23.31 16.28
C PHE A 757 16.32 -22.29 17.14
N ALA A 758 15.51 -22.79 18.07
CA ALA A 758 15.12 -22.07 19.27
C ALA A 758 15.51 -22.96 20.46
N VAL A 759 16.68 -22.66 21.03
CA VAL A 759 17.13 -22.94 22.40
C VAL A 759 16.47 -24.14 23.11
N ASP A 760 17.11 -25.31 23.05
CA ASP A 760 16.98 -26.33 24.09
C ASP A 760 17.55 -25.76 25.40
N VAL A 761 16.68 -25.42 26.34
CA VAL A 761 17.04 -25.36 27.76
C VAL A 761 17.11 -26.80 28.25
N PRO A 762 18.25 -27.28 28.77
CA PRO A 762 18.31 -28.62 29.34
C PRO A 762 17.43 -28.67 30.58
N ASN A 763 16.30 -29.37 30.49
CA ASN A 763 15.51 -29.72 31.66
C ASN A 763 16.22 -30.88 32.38
N ALA A 764 17.21 -30.52 33.20
CA ALA A 764 17.75 -31.41 34.21
C ALA A 764 16.75 -31.46 35.37
N GLN A 765 16.09 -32.61 35.55
CA GLN A 765 15.91 -33.34 36.82
C GLN A 765 14.70 -34.28 36.72
N LEU A 766 15.00 -35.55 36.44
CA LEU A 766 14.32 -36.69 37.03
C LEU A 766 15.34 -37.37 37.93
N ALA A 767 15.28 -37.04 39.23
CA ALA A 767 15.80 -37.84 40.31
C ALA A 767 15.00 -37.48 41.58
N ASP A 768 14.29 -38.50 42.08
CA ASP A 768 13.47 -38.63 43.29
C ASP A 768 12.13 -37.87 43.39
#